data_AF-A0AA97ELK0-F1
#
_entry.id   AF-A0AA97ELK0-F1
#
_cell.length_a   1.000
_cell.length_b   1.000
_cell.length_c   1.000
_cell.angle_alpha   90.00
_cell.angle_beta   90.00
_cell.angle_gamma   90.00
#
_symmetry.space_group_name_H-M   'P 1'
#
loop_
_entity.id
_entity.type
_entity.pdbx_description
1 polymer ?
#
loop_
_entity_poly.entity_id
_entity_poly.type
_entity_poly.pdbx_seq_one_letter_code
_entity_poly.pdbx_strand_id
1 'polypeptide(L)'
;MFRDSKKISDISFIGSGISASFTILNFLDLIKNSPKLKNRISINLIDKFPEFHTGIPYGDRSGSTTLLITSLRNFLPEPELNKFILWLDANKEWLLKEFKNEGGILSEKWLAKNRVAIQNNKWKDLFIPRRFFGYYINEMVESNIRDLTNTNAIKVNYITAEVLNLSKKNNTYTITLGNNKQILSEKVILSVGSLPVNNLWKNEALIEEQNLMFVNTPYEPKLEVTLKNVNRFTKNRSHKETNVLIIGANASALEILYKLNDVSNAGDYIPNNFVFLSTQGRAPDAVIDKKRKKDFKPIHLIELQNANSLTAESIAEATFKDINLSDDIKLGAASTVDIISSAFGRLLEKLNESELEKFACFYGNEIGKKQRCAGVHYSNTIEMLKMDKRFEHIAGRFVDLEKKNNNYFLKYLDTNTGETKTYNKEFNLIFNCIGGKNLTQNDVPKLILNLIENGYCKPNKSKIGFHVNHNFEASSNLHVMGPLLAGNVIDNKAVWHVEHCGRIISISQILAKNIHNYFLEKDNNVEISQTKINCKEKESKKAYFEAITNKTDWDAFLNNIESYDFYHTYDYHKLSASETETPILLKYVNKEVQIGLPLLIRNIPNSDYKDATSVYGYVGPISKGVNASFDNFKFSKGITNYFNNNNIISVFSRLNPYIEFQHAILKNFGEIVPQGKVVNIDLSLDLDSQRKNYRNRLKTHINKARRLCTVKASSSHKDLQKFIELYNENMDRVNAKKYYYFSKAYFENILKSNDFETTILSVIDNESGEVIGASMFIATNSILQYHLSGSKNEYLHLMPTKLLIDEMRIIAKEKGCFNAFNLGGGLGGRDDDSLFHFKSSFSKDFKQFNLWKFVVNQEIYDELVEIHKVNANTDYFPNYRSNEII
;
A
#
# COMPACT_ATOMS: atom_id res chain seq x y z
N MET A 1 -6.36 -10.80 30.45
CA MET A 1 -6.20 -9.80 31.55
C MET A 1 -5.67 -8.51 30.92
N PHE A 2 -5.75 -7.33 31.55
CA PHE A 2 -5.00 -6.17 31.06
C PHE A 2 -3.50 -6.39 31.28
N ARG A 3 -2.64 -5.91 30.37
CA ARG A 3 -1.18 -6.09 30.44
C ARG A 3 -0.56 -5.49 31.71
N ASP A 4 -1.15 -4.41 32.21
CA ASP A 4 -0.73 -3.76 33.46
C ASP A 4 -1.94 -3.42 34.34
N SER A 5 -1.90 -3.82 35.61
CA SER A 5 -2.93 -3.54 36.60
C SER A 5 -2.78 -2.15 37.26
N LYS A 6 -1.68 -1.42 36.99
CA LYS A 6 -1.33 -0.13 37.63
C LYS A 6 -1.88 1.13 36.94
N LYS A 7 -2.99 1.04 36.19
CA LYS A 7 -3.58 2.16 35.40
C LYS A 7 -2.65 2.75 34.32
N ILE A 8 -1.66 1.99 33.86
CA ILE A 8 -0.80 2.37 32.74
C ILE A 8 -1.50 1.96 31.44
N SER A 9 -1.61 2.90 30.50
CA SER A 9 -2.08 2.58 29.15
C SER A 9 -0.96 1.95 28.33
N ASP A 10 -1.29 0.95 27.51
CA ASP A 10 -0.32 0.34 26.60
C ASP A 10 0.14 1.38 25.57
N ILE A 11 -0.80 2.18 25.08
CA ILE A 11 -0.56 3.12 23.98
C ILE A 11 -1.40 4.39 24.14
N SER A 12 -0.78 5.55 23.96
CA SER A 12 -1.46 6.85 23.93
C SER A 12 -1.14 7.61 22.65
N PHE A 13 -2.18 8.00 21.92
CA PHE A 13 -2.10 8.90 20.79
C PHE A 13 -2.31 10.34 21.27
N ILE A 14 -1.39 11.24 20.92
CA ILE A 14 -1.48 12.67 21.19
C ILE A 14 -1.77 13.38 19.86
N GLY A 15 -2.99 13.88 19.73
CA GLY A 15 -3.59 14.34 18.48
C GLY A 15 -4.42 13.23 17.82
N SER A 16 -5.61 13.56 17.36
CA SER A 16 -6.62 12.61 16.86
C SER A 16 -6.96 12.79 15.39
N GLY A 17 -6.15 13.49 14.59
CA GLY A 17 -6.42 13.64 13.14
C GLY A 17 -6.20 12.34 12.34
N ILE A 18 -6.39 12.42 11.02
CA ILE A 18 -6.35 11.25 10.12
C ILE A 18 -5.06 10.40 10.23
N SER A 19 -3.92 10.99 10.57
CA SER A 19 -2.68 10.24 10.79
C SER A 19 -2.79 9.28 11.98
N ALA A 20 -3.43 9.72 13.07
CA ALA A 20 -3.75 8.87 14.21
C ALA A 20 -4.80 7.83 13.83
N SER A 21 -5.89 8.26 13.19
CA SER A 21 -7.03 7.40 12.81
C SER A 21 -6.63 6.24 11.92
N PHE A 22 -5.84 6.47 10.87
CA PHE A 22 -5.37 5.37 10.03
C PHE A 22 -4.37 4.47 10.75
N THR A 23 -3.56 5.01 11.67
CA THR A 23 -2.66 4.18 12.48
C THR A 23 -3.47 3.27 13.41
N ILE A 24 -4.52 3.81 14.03
CA ILE A 24 -5.46 3.06 14.87
C ILE A 24 -6.19 2.02 14.03
N LEU A 25 -6.80 2.42 12.92
CA LEU A 25 -7.57 1.52 12.06
C LEU A 25 -6.74 0.32 11.61
N ASN A 26 -5.53 0.55 11.09
CA ASN A 26 -4.61 -0.51 10.70
C ASN A 26 -4.17 -1.37 11.90
N PHE A 27 -3.97 -0.77 13.08
CA PHE A 27 -3.63 -1.50 14.30
C PHE A 27 -4.79 -2.38 14.78
N LEU A 28 -6.02 -1.90 14.72
CA LEU A 28 -7.23 -2.66 15.05
C LEU A 28 -7.46 -3.80 14.05
N ASP A 29 -7.25 -3.56 12.75
CA ASP A 29 -7.31 -4.60 11.72
C ASP A 29 -6.29 -5.70 11.96
N LEU A 30 -5.08 -5.36 12.42
CA LEU A 30 -4.08 -6.36 12.81
C LEU A 30 -4.55 -7.16 14.03
N ILE A 31 -5.14 -6.53 15.05
CA ILE A 31 -5.70 -7.24 16.22
C ILE A 31 -6.82 -8.20 15.80
N LYS A 32 -7.64 -7.83 14.80
CA LYS A 32 -8.73 -8.68 14.28
C LYS A 32 -8.22 -9.87 13.47
N ASN A 33 -7.23 -9.67 12.60
CA ASN A 33 -6.89 -10.61 11.53
C ASN A 33 -5.53 -11.31 11.68
N SER A 34 -4.73 -10.95 12.70
CA SER A 34 -3.38 -11.51 12.95
C SER A 34 -3.38 -12.44 14.19
N PRO A 35 -2.25 -13.07 14.57
CA PRO A 35 -2.19 -13.90 15.78
C PRO A 35 -2.73 -13.14 16.99
N LYS A 36 -3.66 -13.78 17.69
CA LYS A 36 -4.45 -13.15 18.75
C LYS A 36 -3.53 -12.68 19.87
N LEU A 37 -3.53 -11.37 20.15
CA LEU A 37 -2.90 -10.83 21.37
C LEU A 37 -3.55 -11.52 22.58
N LYS A 38 -2.72 -12.08 23.47
CA LYS A 38 -3.18 -12.80 24.67
C LYS A 38 -3.77 -11.83 25.69
N ASN A 39 -3.20 -10.62 25.76
CA ASN A 39 -3.63 -9.58 26.68
C ASN A 39 -4.36 -8.44 25.97
N ARG A 40 -5.31 -7.84 26.71
CA ARG A 40 -6.10 -6.70 26.22
C ARG A 40 -5.23 -5.46 26.10
N ILE A 41 -5.46 -4.66 25.07
CA ILE A 41 -4.74 -3.41 24.83
C ILE A 41 -5.57 -2.21 25.31
N SER A 42 -4.98 -1.37 26.15
CA SER A 42 -5.55 -0.08 26.57
C SER A 42 -4.98 1.06 25.74
N ILE A 43 -5.85 1.75 25.00
CA ILE A 43 -5.55 2.87 24.11
C ILE A 43 -6.10 4.16 24.72
N ASN A 44 -5.28 5.21 24.81
CA ASN A 44 -5.78 6.57 25.03
C ASN A 44 -5.74 7.38 23.74
N LEU A 45 -6.80 8.12 23.48
CA LEU A 45 -6.87 9.13 22.44
C LEU A 45 -6.98 10.49 23.11
N ILE A 46 -5.95 11.31 22.97
CA ILE A 46 -5.85 12.61 23.62
C ILE A 46 -5.84 13.69 22.55
N ASP A 47 -6.83 14.58 22.56
CA ASP A 47 -6.84 15.76 21.72
C ASP A 47 -7.33 16.96 22.52
N LYS A 48 -6.88 18.17 22.18
CA LYS A 48 -7.37 19.39 22.83
C LYS A 48 -8.78 19.77 22.39
N PHE A 49 -9.27 19.17 21.30
CA PHE A 49 -10.63 19.32 20.81
C PHE A 49 -11.50 18.09 21.11
N PRO A 50 -12.82 18.27 21.28
CA PRO A 50 -13.73 17.17 21.61
C PRO A 50 -14.08 16.28 20.39
N GLU A 51 -13.82 16.75 19.17
CA GLU A 51 -14.02 15.98 17.94
C GLU A 51 -12.76 15.14 17.67
N PHE A 52 -12.94 13.81 17.59
CA PHE A 52 -11.87 12.86 17.31
C PHE A 52 -11.91 12.38 15.85
N HIS A 53 -10.78 11.87 15.37
CA HIS A 53 -10.56 11.18 14.09
C HIS A 53 -10.50 12.02 12.82
N THR A 54 -11.28 13.10 12.75
CA THR A 54 -11.44 13.88 11.53
C THR A 54 -10.35 14.93 11.35
N GLY A 55 -9.77 15.41 12.47
CA GLY A 55 -8.83 16.54 12.46
C GLY A 55 -9.47 17.82 11.88
N ILE A 56 -8.64 18.84 11.60
CA ILE A 56 -9.15 20.11 11.08
C ILE A 56 -9.83 19.96 9.70
N PRO A 57 -9.20 19.35 8.68
CA PRO A 57 -9.67 19.50 7.29
C PRO A 57 -10.93 18.69 6.95
N TYR A 58 -11.26 17.68 7.76
CA TYR A 58 -12.35 16.75 7.49
C TYR A 58 -13.46 16.79 8.56
N GLY A 59 -13.25 17.54 9.64
CA GLY A 59 -14.20 17.72 10.72
C GLY A 59 -14.92 19.07 10.70
N ASP A 60 -15.52 19.40 11.83
CA ASP A 60 -16.39 20.58 12.01
C ASP A 60 -15.62 21.91 12.13
N ARG A 61 -14.29 21.82 12.16
CA ARG A 61 -13.40 22.99 12.21
C ARG A 61 -13.17 23.62 10.84
N SER A 62 -13.28 22.84 9.76
CA SER A 62 -13.25 23.34 8.37
C SER A 62 -14.63 23.82 7.92
N GLY A 63 -14.70 24.39 6.72
CA GLY A 63 -15.99 24.68 6.09
C GLY A 63 -16.71 23.40 5.70
N SER A 64 -17.98 23.27 6.09
CA SER A 64 -18.73 22.02 5.91
C SER A 64 -19.03 21.68 4.44
N THR A 65 -19.10 22.70 3.57
CA THR A 65 -19.24 22.54 2.12
C THR A 65 -17.94 22.65 1.33
N THR A 66 -16.80 22.65 2.04
CA THR A 66 -15.48 22.70 1.40
C THR A 66 -15.21 21.39 0.65
N LEU A 67 -14.85 21.51 -0.63
CA LEU A 67 -14.57 20.38 -1.51
C LEU A 67 -13.08 19.96 -1.47
N LEU A 68 -12.78 18.71 -1.82
CA LEU A 68 -11.42 18.23 -1.98
C LEU A 68 -10.64 19.05 -3.01
N ILE A 69 -9.32 19.17 -2.83
CA ILE A 69 -8.43 19.89 -3.76
C ILE A 69 -8.06 19.03 -4.97
N THR A 70 -8.13 17.70 -4.83
CA THR A 70 -7.94 16.71 -5.90
C THR A 70 -9.24 15.95 -6.14
N SER A 71 -9.36 15.27 -7.28
CA SER A 71 -10.44 14.31 -7.49
C SER A 71 -10.33 13.17 -6.47
N LEU A 72 -11.44 12.47 -6.23
CA LEU A 72 -11.48 11.36 -5.28
C LEU A 72 -10.45 10.26 -5.61
N ARG A 73 -10.29 9.94 -6.90
CA ARG A 73 -9.28 8.99 -7.41
C ARG A 73 -7.84 9.35 -7.01
N ASN A 74 -7.51 10.63 -6.97
CA ASN A 74 -6.18 11.11 -6.63
C ASN A 74 -6.03 11.42 -5.13
N PHE A 75 -7.14 11.42 -4.40
CA PHE A 75 -7.19 11.64 -2.96
C PHE A 75 -6.89 10.35 -2.18
N LEU A 76 -7.48 9.21 -2.57
CA LEU A 76 -7.32 7.92 -1.89
C LEU A 76 -6.72 6.85 -2.82
N PRO A 77 -5.78 6.03 -2.32
CA PRO A 77 -5.30 4.84 -3.01
C PRO A 77 -6.29 3.67 -2.87
N GLU A 78 -6.17 2.68 -3.75
CA GLU A 78 -6.85 1.38 -3.57
C GLU A 78 -6.19 0.57 -2.44
N PRO A 79 -6.94 -0.26 -1.67
CA PRO A 79 -8.37 -0.55 -1.81
C PRO A 79 -9.29 0.46 -1.10
N GLU A 80 -8.73 1.44 -0.37
CA GLU A 80 -9.49 2.38 0.46
C GLU A 80 -10.45 3.25 -0.37
N LEU A 81 -10.02 3.64 -1.57
CA LEU A 81 -10.87 4.34 -2.55
C LEU A 81 -12.19 3.60 -2.80
N ASN A 82 -12.14 2.31 -3.14
CA ASN A 82 -13.36 1.56 -3.42
C ASN A 82 -14.22 1.36 -2.16
N LYS A 83 -13.62 1.16 -0.97
CA LYS A 83 -14.38 1.08 0.29
C LYS A 83 -15.17 2.36 0.54
N PHE A 84 -14.54 3.52 0.37
CA PHE A 84 -15.21 4.80 0.58
C PHE A 84 -16.27 5.08 -0.48
N ILE A 85 -16.08 4.66 -1.74
CA ILE A 85 -17.11 4.78 -2.79
C ILE A 85 -18.36 3.96 -2.43
N LEU A 86 -18.19 2.72 -1.98
CA LEU A 86 -19.31 1.89 -1.54
C LEU A 86 -20.04 2.53 -0.35
N TRP A 87 -19.30 3.13 0.58
CA TRP A 87 -19.89 3.86 1.70
C TRP A 87 -20.64 5.12 1.25
N LEU A 88 -20.09 5.89 0.31
CA LEU A 88 -20.76 7.06 -0.28
C LEU A 88 -22.08 6.65 -0.94
N ASP A 89 -22.07 5.55 -1.71
CA ASP A 89 -23.27 5.04 -2.38
C ASP A 89 -24.38 4.69 -1.40
N ALA A 90 -24.04 4.09 -0.26
CA ALA A 90 -24.98 3.74 0.79
C ALA A 90 -25.51 4.96 1.56
N ASN A 91 -24.76 6.07 1.59
CA ASN A 91 -25.04 7.24 2.45
C ASN A 91 -25.41 8.52 1.69
N LYS A 92 -25.41 8.51 0.35
CA LYS A 92 -25.51 9.72 -0.48
C LYS A 92 -26.76 10.57 -0.23
N GLU A 93 -27.90 9.99 0.15
CA GLU A 93 -29.15 10.75 0.33
C GLU A 93 -29.04 11.80 1.43
N TRP A 94 -28.60 11.40 2.63
CA TRP A 94 -28.49 12.31 3.76
C TRP A 94 -27.27 13.24 3.62
N LEU A 95 -26.16 12.74 3.06
CA LEU A 95 -24.95 13.53 2.79
C LEU A 95 -25.24 14.72 1.87
N LEU A 96 -25.97 14.49 0.78
CA LEU A 96 -26.30 15.54 -0.19
C LEU A 96 -27.35 16.51 0.36
N LYS A 97 -28.27 16.03 1.20
CA LYS A 97 -29.24 16.88 1.91
C LYS A 97 -28.54 17.84 2.86
N GLU A 98 -27.60 17.34 3.66
CA GLU A 98 -26.80 18.17 4.57
C GLU A 98 -25.95 19.19 3.80
N PHE A 99 -25.23 18.74 2.77
CA PHE A 99 -24.44 19.61 1.92
C PHE A 99 -25.26 20.73 1.26
N LYS A 100 -26.50 20.43 0.85
CA LYS A 100 -27.43 21.43 0.31
C LYS A 100 -27.88 22.43 1.38
N ASN A 101 -28.21 21.95 2.58
CA ASN A 101 -28.73 22.79 3.66
C ASN A 101 -27.69 23.76 4.22
N GLU A 102 -26.42 23.36 4.24
CA GLU A 102 -25.31 24.17 4.75
C GLU A 102 -24.61 25.00 3.67
N GLY A 103 -24.93 24.73 2.40
CA GLY A 103 -24.29 25.33 1.23
C GLY A 103 -24.99 26.58 0.70
N GLY A 104 -24.23 27.40 -0.01
CA GLY A 104 -24.74 28.53 -0.78
C GLY A 104 -24.82 28.25 -2.28
N ILE A 105 -24.77 29.33 -3.06
CA ILE A 105 -24.90 29.28 -4.52
C ILE A 105 -23.83 28.42 -5.22
N LEU A 106 -22.61 28.33 -4.68
CA LEU A 106 -21.55 27.51 -5.28
C LEU A 106 -21.80 26.02 -5.01
N SER A 107 -22.29 25.70 -3.81
CA SER A 107 -22.71 24.36 -3.43
C SER A 107 -23.89 23.86 -4.28
N GLU A 108 -24.90 24.71 -4.53
CA GLU A 108 -26.02 24.40 -5.44
C GLU A 108 -25.54 24.14 -6.87
N LYS A 109 -24.63 24.99 -7.39
CA LYS A 109 -24.02 24.80 -8.71
C LYS A 109 -23.25 23.48 -8.79
N TRP A 110 -22.53 23.10 -7.74
CA TRP A 110 -21.82 21.82 -7.67
C TRP A 110 -22.79 20.63 -7.71
N LEU A 111 -23.89 20.69 -6.94
CA LEU A 111 -24.93 19.66 -6.94
C LEU A 111 -25.57 19.51 -8.33
N ALA A 112 -25.94 20.62 -8.97
CA ALA A 112 -26.53 20.61 -10.29
C ALA A 112 -25.58 20.02 -11.34
N LYS A 113 -24.30 20.43 -11.34
CA LYS A 113 -23.29 19.96 -12.28
C LYS A 113 -23.03 18.45 -12.17
N ASN A 114 -23.03 17.90 -10.95
CA ASN A 114 -22.62 16.51 -10.69
C ASN A 114 -23.79 15.54 -10.51
N ARG A 115 -25.04 16.01 -10.63
CA ARG A 115 -26.27 15.22 -10.40
C ARG A 115 -26.25 13.87 -11.12
N VAL A 116 -25.96 13.85 -12.42
CA VAL A 116 -25.97 12.61 -13.23
C VAL A 116 -24.88 11.64 -12.77
N ALA A 117 -23.69 12.13 -12.44
CA ALA A 117 -22.59 11.28 -11.96
C ALA A 117 -22.95 10.64 -10.62
N ILE A 118 -23.47 11.44 -9.68
CA ILE A 118 -23.88 11.02 -8.34
C ILE A 118 -25.05 10.00 -8.40
N GLN A 119 -26.03 10.23 -9.27
CA GLN A 119 -27.15 9.29 -9.47
C GLN A 119 -26.66 7.92 -9.97
N ASN A 120 -25.63 7.91 -10.81
CA ASN A 120 -25.03 6.71 -11.38
C ASN A 120 -23.82 6.16 -10.58
N ASN A 121 -23.63 6.60 -9.33
CA ASN A 121 -22.54 6.15 -8.45
C ASN A 121 -21.12 6.39 -9.02
N LYS A 122 -20.95 7.39 -9.90
CA LYS A 122 -19.68 7.75 -10.54
C LYS A 122 -18.93 8.80 -9.73
N TRP A 123 -18.37 8.40 -8.59
CA TRP A 123 -17.68 9.31 -7.65
C TRP A 123 -16.21 9.58 -7.97
N LYS A 124 -15.52 8.65 -8.66
CA LYS A 124 -14.04 8.63 -8.79
C LYS A 124 -13.43 9.96 -9.27
N ASP A 125 -14.10 10.64 -10.19
CA ASP A 125 -13.58 11.87 -10.81
C ASP A 125 -14.17 13.15 -10.20
N LEU A 126 -14.97 13.03 -9.13
CA LEU A 126 -15.58 14.15 -8.44
C LEU A 126 -14.65 14.72 -7.38
N PHE A 127 -14.73 16.04 -7.21
CA PHE A 127 -14.16 16.76 -6.08
C PHE A 127 -15.26 16.86 -5.03
N ILE A 128 -15.37 15.84 -4.19
CA ILE A 128 -16.45 15.71 -3.20
C ILE A 128 -16.20 16.60 -1.97
N PRO A 129 -17.23 16.92 -1.17
CA PRO A 129 -17.06 17.57 0.12
C PRO A 129 -16.11 16.79 1.04
N ARG A 130 -15.12 17.46 1.63
CA ARG A 130 -14.11 16.81 2.49
C ARG A 130 -14.74 16.20 3.75
N ARG A 131 -15.81 16.81 4.27
CA ARG A 131 -16.55 16.33 5.44
C ARG A 131 -17.16 14.94 5.23
N PHE A 132 -17.50 14.57 3.98
CA PHE A 132 -17.99 13.22 3.68
C PHE A 132 -16.94 12.16 4.02
N PHE A 133 -15.66 12.46 3.77
CA PHE A 133 -14.56 11.59 4.17
C PHE A 133 -14.34 11.59 5.69
N GLY A 134 -14.58 12.72 6.36
CA GLY A 134 -14.61 12.81 7.82
C GLY A 134 -15.65 11.86 8.45
N TYR A 135 -16.87 11.87 7.93
CA TYR A 135 -17.92 10.95 8.36
C TYR A 135 -17.53 9.49 8.17
N TYR A 136 -17.01 9.16 6.98
CA TYR A 136 -16.52 7.83 6.67
C TYR A 136 -15.43 7.35 7.63
N ILE A 137 -14.35 8.14 7.82
CA ILE A 137 -13.22 7.69 8.64
C ILE A 137 -13.62 7.57 10.11
N ASN A 138 -14.46 8.47 10.61
CA ASN A 138 -15.01 8.40 11.97
C ASN A 138 -15.83 7.12 12.15
N GLU A 139 -16.73 6.81 11.23
CA GLU A 139 -17.54 5.58 11.28
C GLU A 139 -16.66 4.32 11.24
N MET A 140 -15.68 4.27 10.35
CA MET A 140 -14.77 3.12 10.22
C MET A 140 -13.99 2.88 11.51
N VAL A 141 -13.42 3.93 12.12
CA VAL A 141 -12.66 3.79 13.36
C VAL A 141 -13.57 3.40 14.51
N GLU A 142 -14.69 4.11 14.71
CA GLU A 142 -15.61 3.85 15.82
C GLU A 142 -16.27 2.47 15.73
N SER A 143 -16.63 1.99 14.53
CA SER A 143 -17.15 0.64 14.35
C SER A 143 -16.10 -0.41 14.74
N ASN A 144 -14.85 -0.25 14.30
CA ASN A 144 -13.78 -1.18 14.63
C ASN A 144 -13.44 -1.18 16.13
N ILE A 145 -13.44 0.00 16.77
CA ILE A 145 -13.28 0.14 18.21
C ILE A 145 -14.41 -0.58 18.94
N ARG A 146 -15.65 -0.39 18.52
CA ARG A 146 -16.83 -1.03 19.12
C ARG A 146 -16.77 -2.55 19.02
N ASP A 147 -16.46 -3.10 17.86
CA ASP A 147 -16.33 -4.55 17.64
C ASP A 147 -15.29 -5.18 18.59
N LEU A 148 -14.12 -4.56 18.70
CA LEU A 148 -13.03 -5.06 19.54
C LEU A 148 -13.25 -4.80 21.03
N THR A 149 -13.99 -3.76 21.39
CA THR A 149 -14.42 -3.52 22.77
C THR A 149 -15.45 -4.56 23.20
N ASN A 150 -16.40 -4.91 22.32
CA ASN A 150 -17.42 -5.95 22.57
C ASN A 150 -16.81 -7.35 22.74
N THR A 151 -15.76 -7.66 21.99
CA THR A 151 -14.97 -8.89 22.16
C THR A 151 -13.94 -8.80 23.30
N ASN A 152 -13.90 -7.67 24.01
CA ASN A 152 -13.01 -7.39 25.13
C ASN A 152 -11.52 -7.56 24.79
N ALA A 153 -11.16 -7.26 23.55
CA ALA A 153 -9.79 -7.28 23.04
C ALA A 153 -9.06 -5.95 23.31
N ILE A 154 -9.81 -4.84 23.36
CA ILE A 154 -9.26 -3.50 23.62
C ILE A 154 -10.10 -2.74 24.66
N LYS A 155 -9.51 -1.67 25.19
CA LYS A 155 -10.19 -0.59 25.90
C LYS A 155 -9.71 0.74 25.34
N VAL A 156 -10.61 1.63 24.95
CA VAL A 156 -10.27 2.96 24.46
C VAL A 156 -10.78 4.03 25.42
N ASN A 157 -9.93 5.00 25.76
CA ASN A 157 -10.31 6.18 26.53
C ASN A 157 -10.13 7.44 25.68
N TYR A 158 -11.18 8.24 25.54
CA TYR A 158 -11.15 9.54 24.88
C TYR A 158 -10.92 10.63 25.92
N ILE A 159 -9.95 11.50 25.68
CA ILE A 159 -9.50 12.51 26.62
C ILE A 159 -9.39 13.85 25.91
N THR A 160 -10.34 14.74 26.19
CA THR A 160 -10.29 16.12 25.69
C THR A 160 -9.42 16.97 26.61
N ALA A 161 -8.15 17.13 26.25
CA ALA A 161 -7.20 17.96 26.98
C ALA A 161 -6.00 18.35 26.11
N GLU A 162 -5.46 19.55 26.33
CA GLU A 162 -4.15 19.90 25.80
C GLU A 162 -3.06 19.14 26.56
N VAL A 163 -2.12 18.52 25.84
CA VAL A 163 -0.92 17.93 26.44
C VAL A 163 0.17 19.00 26.47
N LEU A 164 0.77 19.20 27.64
CA LEU A 164 1.81 20.21 27.84
C LEU A 164 3.22 19.64 27.89
N ASN A 165 3.40 18.42 28.41
CA ASN A 165 4.73 17.84 28.59
C ASN A 165 4.70 16.31 28.56
N LEU A 166 5.83 15.71 28.19
CA LEU A 166 6.15 14.30 28.43
C LEU A 166 7.36 14.22 29.36
N SER A 167 7.34 13.29 30.30
CA SER A 167 8.54 12.88 31.03
C SER A 167 8.63 11.36 31.06
N LYS A 168 9.85 10.82 30.91
CA LYS A 168 10.08 9.37 30.87
C LYS A 168 10.74 8.90 32.16
N LYS A 169 10.18 7.86 32.78
CA LYS A 169 10.81 7.11 33.87
C LYS A 169 10.74 5.62 33.55
N ASN A 170 11.90 4.96 33.49
CA ASN A 170 12.02 3.58 33.01
C ASN A 170 11.46 3.46 31.57
N ASN A 171 10.54 2.51 31.33
CA ASN A 171 9.87 2.30 30.04
C ASN A 171 8.47 2.94 29.95
N THR A 172 8.16 3.90 30.81
CA THR A 172 6.85 4.55 30.87
C THR A 172 6.98 6.06 30.75
N TYR A 173 6.13 6.65 29.92
CA TYR A 173 5.93 8.08 29.81
C TYR A 173 4.81 8.55 30.74
N THR A 174 5.08 9.65 31.44
CA THR A 174 4.08 10.47 32.11
C THR A 174 3.69 11.61 31.17
N ILE A 175 2.43 11.63 30.76
CA ILE A 175 1.82 12.66 29.92
C ILE A 175 1.16 13.68 30.84
N THR A 176 1.64 14.91 30.86
CA THR A 176 1.07 16.01 31.65
C THR A 176 0.08 16.81 30.83
N LEU A 177 -1.17 16.87 31.30
CA LEU A 177 -2.25 17.61 30.67
C LEU A 177 -2.32 19.07 31.15
N GLY A 178 -3.06 19.92 30.44
CA GLY A 178 -3.26 21.35 30.75
C GLY A 178 -3.87 21.62 32.12
N ASN A 179 -4.64 20.68 32.67
CA ASN A 179 -5.18 20.74 34.03
C ASN A 179 -4.26 20.10 35.09
N ASN A 180 -2.97 19.89 34.76
CA ASN A 180 -1.96 19.21 35.57
C ASN A 180 -2.26 17.73 35.90
N LYS A 181 -3.33 17.15 35.36
CA LYS A 181 -3.58 15.71 35.47
C LYS A 181 -2.49 14.95 34.70
N GLN A 182 -2.08 13.82 35.25
CA GLN A 182 -1.06 12.96 34.65
C GLN A 182 -1.66 11.64 34.16
N ILE A 183 -1.22 11.20 32.99
CA ILE A 183 -1.56 9.90 32.41
C ILE A 183 -0.27 9.13 32.19
N LEU A 184 -0.28 7.84 32.54
CA LEU A 184 0.87 6.97 32.29
C LEU A 184 0.64 6.17 31.00
N SER A 185 1.67 6.09 30.17
CA SER A 185 1.63 5.30 28.95
C SER A 185 2.96 4.63 28.66
N GLU A 186 2.93 3.37 28.22
CA GLU A 186 4.12 2.66 27.79
C GLU A 186 4.63 3.21 26.44
N LYS A 187 3.76 3.32 25.44
CA LYS A 187 4.06 3.92 24.14
C LYS A 187 3.27 5.20 23.90
N VAL A 188 3.93 6.20 23.36
CA VAL A 188 3.32 7.47 22.95
C VAL A 188 3.46 7.64 21.44
N ILE A 189 2.37 7.98 20.76
CA ILE A 189 2.36 8.34 19.33
C ILE A 189 2.02 9.82 19.27
N LEU A 190 3.00 10.62 18.85
CA LEU A 190 2.84 12.04 18.61
C LEU A 190 2.26 12.26 17.20
N SER A 191 0.97 12.58 17.13
CA SER A 191 0.17 12.76 15.92
C SER A 191 -0.59 14.10 15.91
N VAL A 192 0.07 15.17 16.37
CA VAL A 192 -0.51 16.51 16.58
C VAL A 192 -0.79 17.31 15.29
N GLY A 193 -0.49 16.75 14.12
CA GLY A 193 -0.66 17.43 12.84
C GLY A 193 0.45 18.44 12.52
N SER A 194 0.17 19.35 11.59
CA SER A 194 1.11 20.41 11.19
C SER A 194 1.24 21.45 12.30
N LEU A 195 2.40 22.12 12.35
CA LEU A 195 2.62 23.23 13.27
C LEU A 195 1.62 24.38 13.01
N PRO A 196 1.18 25.10 14.06
CA PRO A 196 0.23 26.20 13.90
C PRO A 196 0.82 27.33 13.06
N VAL A 197 -0.04 28.14 12.45
CA VAL A 197 0.37 29.31 11.66
C VAL A 197 0.99 30.41 12.56
N ASN A 198 1.87 31.22 11.99
CA ASN A 198 2.38 32.42 12.67
C ASN A 198 1.30 33.49 12.67
N ASN A 199 1.04 34.12 13.82
CA ASN A 199 0.24 35.34 13.86
C ASN A 199 1.03 36.45 13.15
N LEU A 200 0.45 37.01 12.08
CA LEU A 200 1.07 38.06 11.27
C LEU A 200 0.92 39.44 11.89
N TRP A 201 -0.14 39.67 12.66
CA TRP A 201 -0.44 40.99 13.19
C TRP A 201 -1.00 40.90 14.62
N LYS A 202 -0.52 41.76 15.53
CA LYS A 202 -0.94 41.92 16.94
C LYS A 202 -1.02 40.66 17.84
N ASN A 203 -0.47 39.51 17.43
CA ASN A 203 -0.43 38.26 18.20
C ASN A 203 -1.78 37.80 18.81
N GLU A 204 -2.90 38.13 18.16
CA GLU A 204 -4.25 37.73 18.55
C GLU A 204 -4.88 36.88 17.45
N ALA A 205 -5.72 35.91 17.79
CA ALA A 205 -6.39 35.04 16.81
C ALA A 205 -7.28 35.82 15.82
N LEU A 206 -8.00 36.81 16.35
CA LEU A 206 -8.93 37.68 15.62
C LEU A 206 -8.82 39.09 16.20
N ILE A 207 -8.59 40.08 15.34
CA ILE A 207 -8.53 41.49 15.71
C ILE A 207 -9.68 42.21 15.02
N GLU A 208 -10.53 42.87 15.79
CA GLU A 208 -11.65 43.67 15.28
C GLU A 208 -11.45 45.13 15.68
N GLU A 209 -11.30 45.98 14.67
CA GLU A 209 -11.18 47.43 14.74
C GLU A 209 -12.31 48.05 13.91
N GLN A 210 -12.58 49.35 14.09
CA GLN A 210 -13.76 50.02 13.48
C GLN A 210 -13.96 49.75 11.97
N ASN A 211 -12.88 49.62 11.19
CA ASN A 211 -12.92 49.38 9.74
C ASN A 211 -12.07 48.17 9.29
N LEU A 212 -11.63 47.32 10.23
CA LEU A 212 -10.78 46.17 9.94
C LEU A 212 -11.15 44.98 10.81
N MET A 213 -11.29 43.83 10.17
CA MET A 213 -11.24 42.52 10.80
C MET A 213 -10.04 41.76 10.26
N PHE A 214 -9.06 41.48 11.12
CA PHE A 214 -7.89 40.68 10.79
C PHE A 214 -8.00 39.31 11.47
N VAL A 215 -8.00 38.26 10.66
CA VAL A 215 -8.14 36.87 11.10
C VAL A 215 -6.79 36.18 10.97
N ASN A 216 -6.07 36.01 12.08
CA ASN A 216 -4.80 35.29 12.10
C ASN A 216 -5.00 33.77 12.02
N THR A 217 -6.04 33.25 12.66
CA THR A 217 -6.31 31.80 12.75
C THR A 217 -7.74 31.48 12.30
N PRO A 218 -8.00 31.33 10.99
CA PRO A 218 -9.36 31.19 10.46
C PRO A 218 -10.14 30.00 11.01
N TYR A 219 -9.44 28.96 11.49
CA TYR A 219 -10.00 27.70 11.98
C TYR A 219 -10.10 27.62 13.52
N GLU A 220 -9.93 28.73 14.24
CA GLU A 220 -9.99 28.77 15.70
C GLU A 220 -11.12 29.72 16.19
N PRO A 221 -12.12 29.22 16.93
CA PRO A 221 -12.32 27.82 17.33
C PRO A 221 -12.75 26.90 16.17
N LYS A 222 -13.51 27.43 15.20
CA LYS A 222 -13.90 26.77 13.94
C LYS A 222 -14.25 27.78 12.85
N LEU A 223 -14.08 27.41 11.57
CA LEU A 223 -14.27 28.32 10.45
C LEU A 223 -15.69 28.90 10.38
N GLU A 224 -16.71 28.12 10.74
CA GLU A 224 -18.10 28.59 10.79
C GLU A 224 -18.29 29.82 11.71
N VAL A 225 -17.60 29.86 12.85
CA VAL A 225 -17.65 31.00 13.79
C VAL A 225 -16.97 32.22 13.17
N THR A 226 -15.82 32.02 12.53
CA THR A 226 -15.13 33.08 11.78
C THR A 226 -16.02 33.67 10.69
N LEU A 227 -16.70 32.82 9.90
CA LEU A 227 -17.61 33.28 8.84
C LEU A 227 -18.83 34.03 9.40
N LYS A 228 -19.37 33.62 10.56
CA LYS A 228 -20.43 34.36 11.27
C LYS A 228 -19.96 35.75 11.72
N ASN A 229 -18.72 35.85 12.23
CA ASN A 229 -18.13 37.14 12.61
C ASN A 229 -17.91 38.03 11.39
N VAL A 230 -17.44 37.47 10.28
CA VAL A 230 -17.31 38.18 9.00
C VAL A 230 -18.67 38.72 8.56
N ASN A 231 -19.72 37.90 8.58
CA ASN A 231 -21.07 38.33 8.21
C ASN A 231 -21.62 39.44 9.12
N ARG A 232 -21.33 39.39 10.43
CA ARG A 232 -21.68 40.47 11.37
C ARG A 232 -20.93 41.76 11.03
N PHE A 233 -19.62 41.66 10.81
CA PHE A 233 -18.77 42.81 10.48
C PHE A 233 -19.19 43.47 9.16
N THR A 234 -19.46 42.68 8.12
CA THR A 234 -19.90 43.20 6.82
C THR A 234 -21.28 43.83 6.90
N LYS A 235 -22.22 43.25 7.66
CA LYS A 235 -23.54 43.85 7.90
C LYS A 235 -23.44 45.21 8.62
N ASN A 236 -22.54 45.34 9.60
CA ASN A 236 -22.30 46.60 10.30
C ASN A 236 -21.67 47.70 9.41
N ARG A 237 -21.17 47.34 8.22
CA ARG A 237 -20.60 48.26 7.25
C ARG A 237 -21.60 48.77 6.19
N SER A 238 -22.87 48.35 6.24
CA SER A 238 -24.04 48.85 5.47
C SER A 238 -23.71 49.61 4.17
N HIS A 239 -23.63 48.90 3.04
CA HIS A 239 -23.36 49.42 1.68
C HIS A 239 -21.98 50.02 1.41
N LYS A 240 -21.05 50.05 2.37
CA LYS A 240 -19.65 50.40 2.09
C LYS A 240 -18.96 49.31 1.28
N GLU A 241 -17.95 49.71 0.51
CA GLU A 241 -17.05 48.77 -0.14
C GLU A 241 -16.29 47.95 0.92
N THR A 242 -16.16 46.65 0.69
CA THR A 242 -15.37 45.74 1.53
C THR A 242 -14.32 45.05 0.68
N ASN A 243 -13.06 45.38 0.95
CA ASN A 243 -11.90 44.79 0.30
C ASN A 243 -11.30 43.69 1.17
N VAL A 244 -11.08 42.53 0.57
CA VAL A 244 -10.55 41.32 1.21
C VAL A 244 -9.10 41.11 0.81
N LEU A 245 -8.21 40.97 1.78
CA LEU A 245 -6.85 40.48 1.58
C LEU A 245 -6.75 39.05 2.11
N ILE A 246 -6.31 38.11 1.28
CA ILE A 246 -5.97 36.75 1.69
C ILE A 246 -4.46 36.57 1.52
N ILE A 247 -3.76 36.41 2.64
CA ILE A 247 -2.31 36.29 2.68
C ILE A 247 -1.95 34.81 2.55
N GLY A 248 -1.55 34.41 1.35
CA GLY A 248 -1.29 33.03 0.97
C GLY A 248 -1.99 32.64 -0.34
N ALA A 249 -1.65 31.45 -0.83
CA ALA A 249 -2.28 30.83 -2.01
C ALA A 249 -2.27 29.30 -1.88
N ASN A 250 -2.50 28.80 -0.67
CA ASN A 250 -2.56 27.38 -0.34
C ASN A 250 -4.02 26.92 -0.19
N ALA A 251 -4.22 25.68 0.29
CA ALA A 251 -5.53 25.10 0.57
C ALA A 251 -6.46 26.03 1.38
N SER A 252 -5.93 26.66 2.43
CA SER A 252 -6.70 27.57 3.28
C SER A 252 -7.11 28.84 2.56
N ALA A 253 -6.21 29.44 1.77
CA ALA A 253 -6.53 30.63 0.97
C ALA A 253 -7.67 30.36 -0.02
N LEU A 254 -7.63 29.20 -0.70
CA LEU A 254 -8.69 28.78 -1.62
C LEU A 254 -10.02 28.49 -0.90
N GLU A 255 -9.97 27.86 0.28
CA GLU A 255 -11.15 27.60 1.09
C GLU A 255 -11.82 28.89 1.57
N ILE A 256 -11.05 29.86 2.07
CA ILE A 256 -11.58 31.17 2.49
C ILE A 256 -12.22 31.89 1.29
N LEU A 257 -11.52 31.96 0.16
CA LEU A 257 -12.06 32.60 -1.04
C LEU A 257 -13.37 31.92 -1.48
N TYR A 258 -13.40 30.59 -1.51
CA TYR A 258 -14.59 29.82 -1.87
C TYR A 258 -15.75 30.08 -0.90
N LYS A 259 -15.51 30.02 0.42
CA LYS A 259 -16.56 30.20 1.42
C LYS A 259 -17.10 31.62 1.49
N LEU A 260 -16.28 32.64 1.24
CA LEU A 260 -16.76 34.02 1.13
C LEU A 260 -17.62 34.28 -0.12
N ASN A 261 -17.58 33.38 -1.11
CA ASN A 261 -18.38 33.45 -2.34
C ASN A 261 -19.51 32.40 -2.39
N ASP A 262 -19.51 31.41 -1.50
CA ASP A 262 -20.57 30.41 -1.33
C ASP A 262 -21.64 30.91 -0.37
N VAL A 263 -22.26 32.05 -0.71
CA VAL A 263 -23.29 32.72 0.10
C VAL A 263 -24.68 32.17 -0.16
N SER A 264 -25.57 32.26 0.83
CA SER A 264 -26.98 31.92 0.65
C SER A 264 -27.71 33.04 -0.13
N ASN A 265 -28.81 32.69 -0.80
CA ASN A 265 -29.63 33.68 -1.54
C ASN A 265 -30.36 34.68 -0.61
N ALA A 266 -30.21 34.58 0.71
CA ALA A 266 -30.94 35.37 1.71
C ALA A 266 -30.01 36.35 2.45
N GLY A 267 -29.83 37.56 1.92
CA GLY A 267 -29.30 38.70 2.68
C GLY A 267 -27.84 38.61 3.16
N ASP A 268 -27.07 37.66 2.62
CA ASP A 268 -25.63 37.57 2.84
C ASP A 268 -24.89 38.61 1.99
N TYR A 269 -23.99 39.37 2.62
CA TYR A 269 -23.19 40.37 1.94
C TYR A 269 -21.97 39.72 1.30
N ILE A 270 -21.79 39.94 -0.01
CA ILE A 270 -20.60 39.47 -0.74
C ILE A 270 -19.56 40.61 -0.78
N PRO A 271 -18.33 40.40 -0.27
CA PRO A 271 -17.27 41.40 -0.36
C PRO A 271 -16.98 41.83 -1.80
N ASN A 272 -16.59 43.09 -2.00
CA ASN A 272 -16.43 43.68 -3.33
C ASN A 272 -15.21 43.14 -4.07
N ASN A 273 -14.03 43.25 -3.47
CA ASN A 273 -12.77 42.89 -4.12
C ASN A 273 -11.96 41.91 -3.27
N PHE A 274 -11.22 41.04 -3.94
CA PHE A 274 -10.34 40.04 -3.34
C PHE A 274 -8.92 40.21 -3.86
N VAL A 275 -7.96 40.23 -2.95
CA VAL A 275 -6.54 40.30 -3.26
C VAL A 275 -5.84 39.12 -2.62
N PHE A 276 -5.11 38.34 -3.41
CA PHE A 276 -4.15 37.37 -2.90
C PHE A 276 -2.79 38.00 -2.77
N LEU A 277 -2.11 37.76 -1.65
CA LEU A 277 -0.69 38.08 -1.47
C LEU A 277 0.08 36.79 -1.27
N SER A 278 0.93 36.41 -2.21
CA SER A 278 1.79 35.23 -2.05
C SER A 278 3.16 35.42 -2.69
N THR A 279 4.17 34.71 -2.20
CA THR A 279 5.57 34.86 -2.62
C THR A 279 5.77 34.80 -4.14
N GLN A 280 4.97 33.99 -4.84
CA GLN A 280 5.12 33.76 -6.28
C GLN A 280 4.09 34.53 -7.12
N GLY A 281 3.09 35.17 -6.51
CA GLY A 281 2.02 35.85 -7.25
C GLY A 281 1.18 34.94 -8.17
N ARG A 282 1.13 33.64 -7.87
CA ARG A 282 0.43 32.63 -8.68
C ARG A 282 -0.58 31.86 -7.85
N ALA A 283 -1.79 31.72 -8.38
CA ALA A 283 -2.81 30.83 -7.85
C ALA A 283 -2.54 29.39 -8.31
N PRO A 284 -2.95 28.37 -7.52
CA PRO A 284 -2.87 26.97 -7.95
C PRO A 284 -3.62 26.71 -9.26
N ASP A 285 -3.04 25.89 -10.13
CA ASP A 285 -3.60 25.55 -11.44
C ASP A 285 -4.63 24.41 -11.34
N ALA A 286 -5.63 24.39 -12.20
CA ALA A 286 -6.64 23.33 -12.25
C ALA A 286 -6.96 22.84 -13.66
N VAL A 287 -6.39 23.46 -14.69
CA VAL A 287 -6.79 23.20 -16.08
C VAL A 287 -5.79 22.24 -16.73
N ILE A 288 -6.30 21.07 -17.14
CA ILE A 288 -5.49 20.09 -17.85
C ILE A 288 -5.66 20.29 -19.36
N ASP A 289 -4.61 20.70 -20.04
CA ASP A 289 -4.54 20.70 -21.50
C ASP A 289 -4.19 19.30 -22.01
N LYS A 290 -5.22 18.49 -22.26
CA LYS A 290 -5.05 17.09 -22.67
C LYS A 290 -4.28 16.92 -23.98
N LYS A 291 -4.28 17.92 -24.87
CA LYS A 291 -3.60 17.83 -26.17
C LYS A 291 -2.11 18.05 -25.95
N ARG A 292 -1.73 19.20 -25.41
CA ARG A 292 -0.32 19.56 -25.18
C ARG A 292 0.33 18.74 -24.07
N LYS A 293 -0.42 18.19 -23.11
CA LYS A 293 0.09 17.24 -22.11
C LYS A 293 0.77 16.02 -22.75
N LYS A 294 0.29 15.51 -23.89
CA LYS A 294 0.87 14.34 -24.55
C LYS A 294 2.23 14.64 -25.18
N ASP A 295 2.46 15.89 -25.55
CA ASP A 295 3.66 16.32 -26.27
C ASP A 295 4.75 16.82 -25.30
N PHE A 296 4.38 17.17 -24.07
CA PHE A 296 5.31 17.62 -23.05
C PHE A 296 6.22 16.47 -22.56
N LYS A 297 7.53 16.69 -22.62
CA LYS A 297 8.55 15.78 -22.09
C LYS A 297 9.46 16.53 -21.11
N PRO A 298 9.72 15.96 -19.92
CA PRO A 298 10.65 16.55 -18.96
C PRO A 298 12.09 16.24 -19.41
N ILE A 299 12.57 16.99 -20.40
CA ILE A 299 13.82 16.70 -21.11
C ILE A 299 15.02 16.67 -20.17
N HIS A 300 15.07 17.55 -19.17
CA HIS A 300 16.21 17.64 -18.26
C HIS A 300 16.24 16.47 -17.29
N LEU A 301 15.08 16.04 -16.80
CA LEU A 301 14.98 14.82 -15.99
C LEU A 301 15.24 13.54 -16.80
N ILE A 302 14.92 13.53 -18.11
CA ILE A 302 15.25 12.41 -19.00
C ILE A 302 16.76 12.34 -19.25
N GLU A 303 17.42 13.47 -19.48
CA GLU A 303 18.88 13.56 -19.65
C GLU A 303 19.63 12.97 -18.45
N LEU A 304 19.13 13.20 -17.23
CA LEU A 304 19.72 12.66 -16.00
C LEU A 304 19.60 11.13 -15.85
N GLN A 305 18.76 10.44 -16.64
CA GLN A 305 18.61 8.98 -16.50
C GLN A 305 19.90 8.22 -16.81
N ASN A 306 20.74 8.79 -17.67
CA ASN A 306 22.02 8.23 -18.14
C ASN A 306 23.23 8.82 -17.39
N ALA A 307 23.02 9.61 -16.33
CA ALA A 307 24.11 10.22 -15.59
C ALA A 307 24.84 9.17 -14.73
N ASN A 308 26.17 9.17 -14.78
CA ASN A 308 27.04 8.25 -14.00
C ASN A 308 26.95 8.45 -12.48
N SER A 309 26.50 9.64 -12.03
CA SER A 309 26.32 9.96 -10.62
C SER A 309 25.12 10.87 -10.44
N LEU A 310 24.22 10.53 -9.51
CA LEU A 310 23.02 11.30 -9.20
C LEU A 310 23.09 11.86 -7.78
N THR A 311 22.68 13.10 -7.64
CA THR A 311 22.52 13.79 -6.34
C THR A 311 21.13 14.38 -6.22
N ALA A 312 20.67 14.60 -4.99
CA ALA A 312 19.39 15.27 -4.72
C ALA A 312 19.31 16.64 -5.39
N GLU A 313 20.43 17.38 -5.39
CA GLU A 313 20.58 18.68 -6.03
C GLU A 313 20.40 18.59 -7.54
N SER A 314 21.11 17.67 -8.21
CA SER A 314 21.01 17.51 -9.67
C SER A 314 19.57 17.21 -10.12
N ILE A 315 18.86 16.33 -9.41
CA ILE A 315 17.46 16.00 -9.68
C ILE A 315 16.56 17.22 -9.45
N ALA A 316 16.78 17.96 -8.36
CA ALA A 316 16.00 19.16 -8.07
C ALA A 316 16.19 20.26 -9.12
N GLU A 317 17.43 20.51 -9.54
CA GLU A 317 17.74 21.48 -10.60
C GLU A 317 17.09 21.11 -11.93
N ALA A 318 17.21 19.85 -12.35
CA ALA A 318 16.53 19.36 -13.55
C ALA A 318 15.01 19.50 -13.44
N THR A 319 14.44 19.16 -12.27
CA THR A 319 13.01 19.34 -11.99
C THR A 319 12.59 20.80 -12.14
N PHE A 320 13.37 21.75 -11.59
CA PHE A 320 13.06 23.18 -11.72
C PHE A 320 13.15 23.66 -13.17
N LYS A 321 14.12 23.18 -13.96
CA LYS A 321 14.22 23.50 -15.38
C LYS A 321 13.01 22.98 -16.16
N ASP A 322 12.57 21.76 -15.92
CA ASP A 322 11.38 21.19 -16.58
C ASP A 322 10.08 21.89 -16.16
N ILE A 323 9.98 22.34 -14.91
CA ILE A 323 8.87 23.21 -14.46
C ILE A 323 8.90 24.55 -15.20
N ASN A 324 10.06 25.20 -15.31
CA ASN A 324 10.18 26.46 -16.03
C ASN A 324 9.83 26.29 -17.52
N LEU A 325 10.25 25.20 -18.15
CA LEU A 325 9.87 24.89 -19.53
C LEU A 325 8.34 24.81 -19.70
N SER A 326 7.65 24.17 -18.75
CA SER A 326 6.18 24.12 -18.71
C SER A 326 5.55 25.51 -18.56
N ASP A 327 6.16 26.38 -17.76
CA ASP A 327 5.70 27.76 -17.56
C ASP A 327 5.90 28.61 -18.83
N ASP A 328 7.04 28.49 -19.51
CA ASP A 328 7.39 29.23 -20.72
C ASP A 328 6.40 28.95 -21.86
N ILE A 329 5.99 27.69 -22.01
CA ILE A 329 4.97 27.28 -23.00
C ILE A 329 3.53 27.47 -22.49
N LYS A 330 3.34 28.00 -21.27
CA LYS A 330 2.03 28.22 -20.63
C LYS A 330 1.16 26.96 -20.62
N LEU A 331 1.73 25.81 -20.25
CA LEU A 331 1.02 24.53 -20.18
C LEU A 331 0.36 24.29 -18.81
N GLY A 332 0.94 24.85 -17.75
CA GLY A 332 0.39 24.81 -16.39
C GLY A 332 0.71 23.52 -15.62
N ALA A 333 0.80 23.65 -14.30
CA ALA A 333 1.17 22.56 -13.39
C ALA A 333 0.17 21.40 -13.41
N ALA A 334 -1.13 21.66 -13.61
CA ALA A 334 -2.14 20.60 -13.64
C ALA A 334 -1.93 19.63 -14.81
N SER A 335 -1.32 20.11 -15.91
CA SER A 335 -0.98 19.30 -17.08
C SER A 335 0.30 18.50 -16.89
N THR A 336 1.30 19.04 -16.17
CA THR A 336 2.68 18.53 -16.14
C THR A 336 3.08 17.85 -14.83
N VAL A 337 2.37 18.08 -13.72
CA VAL A 337 2.76 17.58 -12.38
C VAL A 337 2.94 16.06 -12.36
N ASP A 338 2.04 15.29 -12.97
CA ASP A 338 2.14 13.82 -13.01
C ASP A 338 3.41 13.38 -13.75
N ILE A 339 3.68 14.00 -14.90
CA ILE A 339 4.80 13.64 -15.79
C ILE A 339 6.13 13.93 -15.09
N ILE A 340 6.26 15.14 -14.54
CA ILE A 340 7.48 15.59 -13.85
C ILE A 340 7.67 14.79 -12.55
N SER A 341 6.61 14.59 -11.76
CA SER A 341 6.68 13.83 -10.49
C SER A 341 7.06 12.38 -10.70
N SER A 342 6.51 11.72 -11.72
CA SER A 342 6.93 10.37 -12.08
C SER A 342 8.37 10.32 -12.58
N ALA A 343 8.82 11.33 -13.32
CA ALA A 343 10.18 11.37 -13.85
C ALA A 343 11.23 11.53 -12.74
N PHE A 344 11.10 12.52 -11.85
CA PHE A 344 12.06 12.66 -10.74
C PHE A 344 11.90 11.53 -9.72
N GLY A 345 10.67 11.00 -9.51
CA GLY A 345 10.42 9.89 -8.60
C GLY A 345 11.26 8.65 -8.93
N ARG A 346 11.37 8.29 -10.22
CA ARG A 346 12.26 7.20 -10.68
C ARG A 346 13.74 7.47 -10.44
N LEU A 347 14.17 8.73 -10.50
CA LEU A 347 15.56 9.09 -10.22
C LEU A 347 15.86 9.03 -8.72
N LEU A 348 14.88 9.32 -7.85
CA LEU A 348 15.04 9.19 -6.40
C LEU A 348 15.32 7.74 -5.98
N GLU A 349 14.78 6.73 -6.68
CA GLU A 349 15.05 5.31 -6.39
C GLU A 349 16.53 4.92 -6.56
N LYS A 350 17.30 5.72 -7.31
CA LYS A 350 18.75 5.54 -7.49
C LYS A 350 19.60 6.25 -6.44
N LEU A 351 18.99 7.07 -5.58
CA LEU A 351 19.72 7.81 -4.54
C LEU A 351 19.96 6.94 -3.30
N ASN A 352 21.13 7.12 -2.68
CA ASN A 352 21.38 6.58 -1.34
C ASN A 352 20.56 7.33 -0.27
N GLU A 353 20.52 6.79 0.94
CA GLU A 353 19.72 7.33 2.04
C GLU A 353 20.10 8.78 2.40
N SER A 354 21.38 9.16 2.33
CA SER A 354 21.81 10.53 2.63
C SER A 354 21.31 11.54 1.60
N GLU A 355 21.34 11.19 0.31
CA GLU A 355 20.81 12.02 -0.76
C GLU A 355 19.27 12.06 -0.71
N LEU A 356 18.60 10.96 -0.38
CA LEU A 356 17.14 10.95 -0.13
C LEU A 356 16.75 11.88 1.02
N GLU A 357 17.51 11.88 2.12
CA GLU A 357 17.27 12.78 3.25
C GLU A 357 17.47 14.25 2.83
N LYS A 358 18.53 14.56 2.07
CA LYS A 358 18.74 15.90 1.51
C LYS A 358 17.57 16.32 0.63
N PHE A 359 17.09 15.44 -0.25
CA PHE A 359 15.91 15.71 -1.07
C PHE A 359 14.67 15.98 -0.24
N ALA A 360 14.43 15.14 0.78
CA ALA A 360 13.31 15.28 1.70
C ALA A 360 13.34 16.62 2.46
N CYS A 361 14.53 17.05 2.88
CA CYS A 361 14.70 18.24 3.71
C CYS A 361 14.67 19.55 2.91
N PHE A 362 15.24 19.59 1.71
CA PHE A 362 15.53 20.85 1.02
C PHE A 362 14.75 21.06 -0.28
N TYR A 363 14.43 19.99 -1.03
CA TYR A 363 13.95 20.14 -2.41
C TYR A 363 12.47 19.77 -2.58
N GLY A 364 12.00 18.69 -1.95
CA GLY A 364 10.66 18.18 -2.20
C GLY A 364 9.53 19.20 -1.94
N ASN A 365 9.64 20.00 -0.86
CA ASN A 365 8.67 21.05 -0.57
C ASN A 365 8.76 22.26 -1.51
N GLU A 366 9.95 22.60 -2.00
CA GLU A 366 10.14 23.69 -2.97
C GLU A 366 9.54 23.32 -4.33
N ILE A 367 9.73 22.07 -4.76
CA ILE A 367 9.08 21.51 -5.95
C ILE A 367 7.55 21.55 -5.78
N GLY A 368 7.05 21.06 -4.64
CA GLY A 368 5.61 21.08 -4.34
C GLY A 368 4.98 22.48 -4.33
N LYS A 369 5.73 23.52 -3.93
CA LYS A 369 5.28 24.92 -4.00
C LYS A 369 5.11 25.42 -5.44
N LYS A 370 5.92 24.92 -6.37
CA LYS A 370 5.87 25.30 -7.79
C LYS A 370 4.83 24.49 -8.60
N GLN A 371 4.52 23.27 -8.17
CA GLN A 371 3.55 22.38 -8.85
C GLN A 371 2.16 22.37 -8.19
N ARG A 372 1.77 23.44 -7.50
CA ARG A 372 0.48 23.49 -6.80
C ARG A 372 -0.68 23.40 -7.78
N CYS A 373 -1.51 22.39 -7.55
CA CYS A 373 -2.77 22.19 -8.26
C CYS A 373 -3.95 22.39 -7.32
N ALA A 374 -5.10 22.75 -7.89
CA ALA A 374 -6.36 22.84 -7.17
C ALA A 374 -7.53 22.25 -7.96
N GLY A 375 -8.65 22.07 -7.27
CA GLY A 375 -9.87 21.62 -7.90
C GLY A 375 -10.46 22.70 -8.79
N VAL A 376 -11.08 22.27 -9.89
CA VAL A 376 -11.67 23.16 -10.90
C VAL A 376 -12.68 24.13 -10.30
N HIS A 377 -13.39 23.74 -9.24
CA HIS A 377 -14.34 24.62 -8.55
C HIS A 377 -13.66 25.83 -7.89
N TYR A 378 -12.48 25.68 -7.29
CA TYR A 378 -11.73 26.81 -6.72
C TYR A 378 -11.22 27.75 -7.81
N SER A 379 -10.68 27.17 -8.89
CA SER A 379 -10.20 27.97 -10.03
C SER A 379 -11.34 28.70 -10.73
N ASN A 380 -12.50 28.07 -10.89
CA ASN A 380 -13.69 28.72 -11.45
C ASN A 380 -14.14 29.93 -10.63
N THR A 381 -14.05 29.87 -9.29
CA THR A 381 -14.35 31.04 -8.44
C THR A 381 -13.36 32.18 -8.70
N ILE A 382 -12.07 31.88 -8.82
CA ILE A 382 -11.04 32.88 -9.15
C ILE A 382 -11.30 33.48 -10.54
N GLU A 383 -11.55 32.65 -11.55
CA GLU A 383 -11.80 33.11 -12.92
C GLU A 383 -13.06 33.97 -13.02
N MET A 384 -14.15 33.60 -12.34
CA MET A 384 -15.36 34.42 -12.25
C MET A 384 -15.07 35.80 -11.65
N LEU A 385 -14.32 35.86 -10.55
CA LEU A 385 -13.95 37.14 -9.93
C LEU A 385 -13.00 37.97 -10.82
N LYS A 386 -12.11 37.33 -11.59
CA LYS A 386 -11.28 38.02 -12.59
C LYS A 386 -12.13 38.63 -13.71
N MET A 387 -13.10 37.88 -14.24
CA MET A 387 -14.03 38.36 -15.27
C MET A 387 -14.82 39.59 -14.79
N ASP A 388 -15.21 39.59 -13.51
CA ASP A 388 -15.90 40.70 -12.87
C ASP A 388 -14.97 41.86 -12.46
N LYS A 389 -13.66 41.76 -12.71
CA LYS A 389 -12.60 42.71 -12.26
C LYS A 389 -12.55 42.89 -10.73
N ARG A 390 -12.84 41.83 -9.99
CA ARG A 390 -12.91 41.78 -8.51
C ARG A 390 -11.77 40.98 -7.88
N PHE A 391 -10.80 40.50 -8.66
CA PHE A 391 -9.68 39.70 -8.16
C PHE A 391 -8.33 40.22 -8.66
N GLU A 392 -7.37 40.30 -7.75
CA GLU A 392 -5.96 40.58 -8.03
C GLU A 392 -5.05 39.62 -7.26
N HIS A 393 -3.89 39.29 -7.83
CA HIS A 393 -2.87 38.49 -7.15
C HIS A 393 -1.52 39.22 -7.19
N ILE A 394 -1.05 39.61 -6.01
CA ILE A 394 0.24 40.28 -5.79
C ILE A 394 1.33 39.25 -5.47
N ALA A 395 2.45 39.36 -6.17
CA ALA A 395 3.70 38.69 -5.82
C ALA A 395 4.37 39.44 -4.66
N GLY A 396 4.35 38.87 -3.45
CA GLY A 396 4.94 39.54 -2.30
C GLY A 396 4.81 38.80 -0.97
N ARG A 397 5.39 39.41 0.07
CA ARG A 397 5.30 38.94 1.47
C ARG A 397 4.74 40.05 2.35
N PHE A 398 3.83 39.69 3.25
CA PHE A 398 3.27 40.64 4.22
C PHE A 398 4.37 41.25 5.09
N VAL A 399 4.32 42.57 5.30
CA VAL A 399 5.22 43.29 6.21
C VAL A 399 4.44 43.86 7.37
N ASP A 400 3.44 44.72 7.10
CA ASP A 400 2.61 45.35 8.13
C ASP A 400 1.33 45.96 7.51
N LEU A 401 0.50 46.58 8.33
CA LEU A 401 -0.61 47.43 7.93
C LEU A 401 -0.37 48.89 8.29
N GLU A 402 -0.50 49.76 7.30
CA GLU A 402 -0.48 51.20 7.50
C GLU A 402 -1.89 51.71 7.82
N LYS A 403 -2.08 52.30 9.00
CA LYS A 403 -3.34 52.95 9.36
C LYS A 403 -3.32 54.43 8.94
N LYS A 404 -4.26 54.84 8.07
CA LYS A 404 -4.49 56.25 7.68
C LYS A 404 -5.99 56.56 7.75
N ASN A 405 -6.39 57.56 8.53
CA ASN A 405 -7.79 57.98 8.68
C ASN A 405 -8.76 56.80 8.98
N ASN A 406 -8.38 55.91 9.89
CA ASN A 406 -9.09 54.67 10.22
C ASN A 406 -9.23 53.64 9.08
N ASN A 407 -8.51 53.81 7.98
CA ASN A 407 -8.41 52.82 6.90
C ASN A 407 -7.04 52.14 6.94
N TYR A 408 -6.99 50.89 6.47
CA TYR A 408 -5.81 50.04 6.62
C TYR A 408 -5.26 49.63 5.26
N PHE A 409 -4.00 49.93 5.00
CA PHE A 409 -3.33 49.67 3.73
C PHE A 409 -2.24 48.62 3.91
N LEU A 410 -2.13 47.68 2.97
CA LEU A 410 -1.11 46.64 3.01
C LEU A 410 0.27 47.22 2.73
N LYS A 411 1.22 47.06 3.66
CA LYS A 411 2.65 47.13 3.37
C LYS A 411 3.16 45.72 3.10
N TYR A 412 3.82 45.53 1.96
CA TYR A 412 4.35 44.23 1.55
C TYR A 412 5.72 44.38 0.90
N LEU A 413 6.55 43.35 1.05
CA LEU A 413 7.79 43.18 0.30
C LEU A 413 7.44 42.59 -1.06
N ASP A 414 7.63 43.35 -2.13
CA ASP A 414 7.47 42.87 -3.50
C ASP A 414 8.60 41.89 -3.82
N THR A 415 8.26 40.65 -4.17
CA THR A 415 9.24 39.59 -4.41
C THR A 415 9.94 39.70 -5.76
N ASN A 416 9.42 40.50 -6.69
CA ASN A 416 10.05 40.75 -7.99
C ASN A 416 11.12 41.84 -7.88
N THR A 417 10.86 42.88 -7.09
CA THR A 417 11.77 44.04 -6.95
C THR A 417 12.63 44.01 -5.69
N GLY A 418 12.22 43.28 -4.66
CA GLY A 418 12.86 43.28 -3.35
C GLY A 418 12.57 44.54 -2.52
N GLU A 419 11.68 45.42 -2.98
CA GLU A 419 11.33 46.68 -2.32
C GLU A 419 10.04 46.55 -1.51
N THR A 420 9.97 47.29 -0.39
CA THR A 420 8.74 47.42 0.39
C THR A 420 7.81 48.42 -0.29
N LYS A 421 6.60 48.00 -0.64
CA LYS A 421 5.56 48.81 -1.29
C LYS A 421 4.32 48.90 -0.41
N THR A 422 3.55 49.97 -0.60
CA THR A 422 2.21 50.12 -0.03
C THR A 422 1.18 49.91 -1.13
N TYR A 423 0.23 48.99 -0.91
CA TYR A 423 -0.89 48.80 -1.81
C TYR A 423 -1.84 50.01 -1.75
N ASN A 424 -2.34 50.45 -2.90
CA ASN A 424 -3.04 51.72 -3.04
C ASN A 424 -4.51 51.71 -2.60
N LYS A 425 -5.09 50.54 -2.32
CA LYS A 425 -6.45 50.41 -1.78
C LYS A 425 -6.43 49.94 -0.34
N GLU A 426 -7.43 50.38 0.42
CA GLU A 426 -7.65 49.93 1.79
C GLU A 426 -8.21 48.50 1.84
N PHE A 427 -7.95 47.81 2.94
CA PHE A 427 -8.50 46.49 3.26
C PHE A 427 -9.34 46.55 4.52
N ASN A 428 -10.41 45.73 4.54
CA ASN A 428 -11.34 45.67 5.66
C ASN A 428 -11.45 44.27 6.24
N LEU A 429 -11.25 43.24 5.41
CA LEU A 429 -11.16 41.84 5.85
C LEU A 429 -9.79 41.32 5.46
N ILE A 430 -9.03 40.79 6.42
CA ILE A 430 -7.70 40.24 6.16
C ILE A 430 -7.61 38.85 6.75
N PHE A 431 -7.21 37.86 5.95
CA PHE A 431 -7.06 36.48 6.38
C PHE A 431 -5.61 36.03 6.24
N ASN A 432 -5.04 35.57 7.34
CA ASN A 432 -3.77 34.90 7.36
C ASN A 432 -3.95 33.42 6.95
N CYS A 433 -3.46 33.08 5.77
CA CYS A 433 -3.49 31.73 5.22
C CYS A 433 -2.07 31.25 4.87
N ILE A 434 -1.04 31.76 5.55
CA ILE A 434 0.33 31.30 5.32
C ILE A 434 0.57 29.88 5.88
N GLY A 435 1.74 29.31 5.57
CA GLY A 435 2.13 28.00 6.11
C GLY A 435 2.39 28.03 7.63
N GLY A 436 2.54 26.84 8.21
CA GLY A 436 2.83 26.68 9.64
C GLY A 436 4.20 27.22 10.06
N LYS A 437 4.39 27.34 11.37
CA LYS A 437 5.69 27.57 12.04
C LYS A 437 6.73 26.52 11.65
N ASN A 438 7.99 26.83 11.94
CA ASN A 438 9.07 25.84 11.94
C ASN A 438 9.48 25.49 13.38
N LEU A 439 10.05 24.30 13.57
CA LEU A 439 10.51 23.75 14.84
C LEU A 439 11.70 24.49 15.47
N THR A 440 12.28 25.47 14.77
CA THR A 440 13.39 26.30 15.27
C THR A 440 12.93 27.64 15.82
N GLN A 441 11.63 27.96 15.77
CA GLN A 441 11.07 29.16 16.37
C GLN A 441 10.76 28.95 17.86
N ASN A 442 10.92 30.00 18.67
CA ASN A 442 10.70 29.96 20.13
C ASN A 442 9.22 29.97 20.54
N ASP A 443 8.30 30.17 19.60
CA ASP A 443 6.87 30.32 19.85
C ASP A 443 6.03 29.13 19.32
N VAL A 444 6.65 27.98 19.12
CA VAL A 444 5.94 26.71 18.82
C VAL A 444 5.15 26.21 20.05
N PRO A 445 4.16 25.30 19.88
CA PRO A 445 3.36 24.82 21.01
C PRO A 445 4.21 24.29 22.18
N LYS A 446 3.76 24.53 23.41
CA LYS A 446 4.52 24.19 24.64
C LYS A 446 4.98 22.73 24.71
N LEU A 447 4.14 21.79 24.24
CA LEU A 447 4.54 20.38 24.11
C LEU A 447 5.77 20.20 23.21
N ILE A 448 5.79 20.85 22.05
CA ILE A 448 6.88 20.75 21.08
C ILE A 448 8.17 21.33 21.67
N LEU A 449 8.10 22.51 22.31
CA LEU A 449 9.24 23.11 23.01
C LEU A 449 9.81 22.15 24.05
N ASN A 450 8.95 21.64 24.94
CA ASN A 450 9.37 20.73 26.01
C ASN A 450 9.96 19.41 25.47
N LEU A 451 9.44 18.87 24.36
CA LEU A 451 10.00 17.66 23.74
C LEU A 451 11.41 17.89 23.18
N ILE A 452 11.68 19.09 22.65
CA ILE A 452 13.01 19.46 22.15
C ILE A 452 13.96 19.73 23.32
N GLU A 453 13.55 20.53 24.30
CA GLU A 453 14.35 20.90 25.47
C GLU A 453 14.74 19.69 26.32
N ASN A 454 13.82 18.73 26.49
CA ASN A 454 14.08 17.49 27.22
C ASN A 454 14.88 16.45 26.39
N GLY A 455 15.23 16.76 25.14
CA GLY A 455 15.99 15.87 24.27
C GLY A 455 15.20 14.65 23.76
N TYR A 456 13.87 14.63 23.90
CA TYR A 456 13.05 13.51 23.42
C TYR A 456 12.81 13.55 21.91
N CYS A 457 12.82 14.74 21.31
CA CYS A 457 12.68 14.94 19.88
C CYS A 457 13.74 15.92 19.37
N LYS A 458 14.38 15.62 18.23
CA LYS A 458 15.35 16.50 17.58
C LYS A 458 14.81 17.00 16.24
N PRO A 459 14.69 18.32 16.01
CA PRO A 459 14.34 18.84 14.68
C PRO A 459 15.35 18.37 13.63
N ASN A 460 14.86 17.92 12.48
CA ASN A 460 15.72 17.57 11.34
C ASN A 460 16.00 18.81 10.46
N LYS A 461 16.79 18.63 9.39
CA LYS A 461 17.23 19.73 8.53
C LYS A 461 16.10 20.45 7.78
N SER A 462 14.93 19.82 7.63
CA SER A 462 13.74 20.46 7.04
C SER A 462 13.16 21.58 7.93
N LYS A 463 13.49 21.56 9.22
CA LYS A 463 12.92 22.42 10.28
C LYS A 463 11.41 22.25 10.51
N ILE A 464 10.73 21.34 9.82
CA ILE A 464 9.27 21.12 9.97
C ILE A 464 8.93 19.70 10.44
N GLY A 465 9.93 18.83 10.58
CA GLY A 465 9.78 17.51 11.18
C GLY A 465 10.91 17.14 12.14
N PHE A 466 10.66 16.09 12.91
CA PHE A 466 11.60 15.49 13.85
C PHE A 466 12.38 14.36 13.19
N HIS A 467 13.62 14.16 13.59
CA HIS A 467 14.38 12.98 13.25
C HIS A 467 13.78 11.75 13.92
N VAL A 468 13.60 10.66 13.17
CA VAL A 468 13.13 9.38 13.68
C VAL A 468 13.96 8.22 13.15
N ASN A 469 14.01 7.11 13.89
CA ASN A 469 14.58 5.86 13.39
C ASN A 469 13.58 5.11 12.46
N HIS A 470 13.98 3.95 11.93
CA HIS A 470 13.12 3.11 11.06
C HIS A 470 11.83 2.59 11.76
N ASN A 471 11.74 2.68 13.09
CA ASN A 471 10.55 2.36 13.87
C ASN A 471 9.69 3.61 14.18
N PHE A 472 9.96 4.73 13.52
CA PHE A 472 9.31 6.04 13.74
C PHE A 472 9.57 6.63 15.13
N GLU A 473 10.54 6.12 15.88
CA GLU A 473 10.86 6.62 17.21
C GLU A 473 11.77 7.84 17.14
N ALA A 474 11.32 8.95 17.72
CA ALA A 474 12.19 10.10 18.03
C ALA A 474 12.99 9.84 19.31
N SER A 475 12.41 9.07 20.22
CA SER A 475 13.03 8.49 21.41
C SER A 475 12.39 7.14 21.67
N SER A 476 13.08 6.25 22.39
CA SER A 476 12.52 4.92 22.73
C SER A 476 11.09 5.02 23.27
N ASN A 477 10.15 4.29 22.64
CA ASN A 477 8.70 4.30 22.89
C ASN A 477 7.95 5.62 22.64
N LEU A 478 8.59 6.66 22.08
CA LEU A 478 7.96 7.88 21.58
C LEU A 478 8.04 7.91 20.06
N HIS A 479 6.94 7.56 19.42
CA HIS A 479 6.81 7.51 17.97
C HIS A 479 6.23 8.81 17.43
N VAL A 480 6.62 9.21 16.22
CA VAL A 480 6.07 10.39 15.52
C VAL A 480 5.26 9.90 14.31
N MET A 481 4.08 10.48 14.10
CA MET A 481 3.22 10.14 12.98
C MET A 481 2.53 11.38 12.39
N GLY A 482 2.47 11.46 11.07
CA GLY A 482 1.88 12.59 10.35
C GLY A 482 2.89 13.68 9.95
N PRO A 483 2.47 14.96 9.81
CA PRO A 483 3.28 16.03 9.21
C PRO A 483 4.67 16.23 9.81
N LEU A 484 4.84 15.97 11.11
CA LEU A 484 6.13 16.07 11.79
C LEU A 484 7.15 14.99 11.39
N LEU A 485 6.81 14.07 10.47
CA LEU A 485 7.75 13.16 9.81
C LEU A 485 8.45 13.77 8.59
N ALA A 486 8.08 14.99 8.17
CA ALA A 486 8.72 15.66 7.04
C ALA A 486 10.25 15.79 7.24
N GLY A 487 11.02 15.51 6.20
CA GLY A 487 12.49 15.48 6.20
C GLY A 487 13.13 14.13 6.51
N ASN A 488 12.37 13.05 6.70
CA ASN A 488 12.91 11.71 6.95
C ASN A 488 12.91 10.83 5.71
N VAL A 489 13.64 9.71 5.77
CA VAL A 489 13.56 8.60 4.82
C VAL A 489 12.85 7.44 5.51
N ILE A 490 11.75 6.97 4.91
CA ILE A 490 10.94 5.88 5.44
C ILE A 490 10.77 4.85 4.33
N ASP A 491 11.17 3.61 4.59
CA ASP A 491 11.10 2.51 3.60
C ASP A 491 11.78 2.88 2.27
N ASN A 492 13.02 3.40 2.36
CA ASN A 492 13.82 3.92 1.24
C ASN A 492 13.14 5.01 0.39
N LYS A 493 12.14 5.71 0.95
CA LYS A 493 11.45 6.81 0.28
C LYS A 493 11.66 8.11 1.04
N ALA A 494 12.06 9.14 0.31
CA ALA A 494 12.13 10.50 0.84
C ALA A 494 10.72 11.00 1.21
N VAL A 495 10.56 11.50 2.43
CA VAL A 495 9.29 12.02 2.95
C VAL A 495 9.45 13.51 3.26
N TRP A 496 9.03 14.39 2.34
CA TRP A 496 9.15 15.84 2.52
C TRP A 496 7.88 16.53 3.04
N HIS A 497 6.71 15.91 2.89
CA HIS A 497 5.44 16.38 3.44
C HIS A 497 4.51 15.19 3.72
N VAL A 498 3.64 15.24 4.73
CA VAL A 498 2.77 14.10 5.16
C VAL A 498 1.33 14.55 5.43
N GLU A 499 0.82 15.43 4.56
CA GLU A 499 -0.57 15.89 4.56
C GLU A 499 -1.42 15.18 3.49
N HIS A 500 -0.79 14.43 2.58
CA HIS A 500 -1.49 13.66 1.56
C HIS A 500 -2.01 12.34 2.15
N CYS A 501 -3.30 12.07 1.96
CA CYS A 501 -3.99 10.94 2.57
C CYS A 501 -3.38 9.58 2.16
N GLY A 502 -3.01 9.41 0.89
CA GLY A 502 -2.35 8.18 0.43
C GLY A 502 -1.00 7.92 1.12
N ARG A 503 -0.20 8.98 1.34
CA ARG A 503 1.06 8.86 2.08
C ARG A 503 0.81 8.51 3.55
N ILE A 504 -0.17 9.15 4.18
CA ILE A 504 -0.60 8.83 5.56
C ILE A 504 -1.00 7.36 5.70
N ILE A 505 -1.85 6.85 4.79
CA ILE A 505 -2.28 5.45 4.79
C ILE A 505 -1.07 4.52 4.72
N SER A 506 -0.17 4.73 3.74
CA SER A 506 1.01 3.87 3.58
C SER A 506 1.92 3.86 4.82
N ILE A 507 2.23 5.03 5.39
CA ILE A 507 3.10 5.14 6.56
C ILE A 507 2.43 4.54 7.81
N SER A 508 1.13 4.77 7.97
CA SER A 508 0.37 4.28 9.12
C SER A 508 0.33 2.76 9.21
N GLN A 509 0.35 2.05 8.07
CA GLN A 509 0.42 0.59 8.03
C GLN A 509 1.75 0.07 8.60
N ILE A 510 2.86 0.74 8.28
CA ILE A 510 4.19 0.37 8.78
C ILE A 510 4.24 0.59 10.30
N LEU A 511 3.81 1.76 10.77
CA LEU A 511 3.81 2.07 12.20
C LEU A 511 2.87 1.14 12.99
N ALA A 512 1.65 0.89 12.50
CA ALA A 512 0.71 -0.03 13.13
C ALA A 512 1.27 -1.45 13.25
N LYS A 513 1.96 -1.95 12.22
CA LYS A 513 2.64 -3.24 12.25
C LYS A 513 3.76 -3.28 13.29
N ASN A 514 4.58 -2.23 13.36
CA ASN A 514 5.67 -2.14 14.35
C ASN A 514 5.12 -2.16 15.79
N ILE A 515 4.04 -1.43 16.04
CA ILE A 515 3.35 -1.40 17.35
C ILE A 515 2.74 -2.77 17.67
N HIS A 516 2.05 -3.40 16.71
CA HIS A 516 1.45 -4.72 16.89
C HIS A 516 2.51 -5.79 17.21
N ASN A 517 3.60 -5.83 16.46
CA ASN A 517 4.69 -6.77 16.67
C ASN A 517 5.33 -6.60 18.06
N TYR A 518 5.55 -5.36 18.51
CA TYR A 518 6.03 -5.09 19.85
C TYR A 518 5.14 -5.72 20.93
N PHE A 519 3.82 -5.54 20.81
CA PHE A 519 2.88 -6.10 21.77
C PHE A 519 2.78 -7.63 21.66
N LEU A 520 2.86 -8.20 20.47
CA LEU A 520 2.88 -9.64 20.26
C LEU A 520 4.11 -10.29 20.93
N GLU A 521 5.30 -9.73 20.71
CA GLU A 521 6.55 -10.18 21.35
C GLU A 521 6.48 -10.08 22.87
N LYS A 522 5.92 -8.99 23.39
CA LYS A 522 5.76 -8.79 24.82
C LYS A 522 4.82 -9.81 25.46
N ASP A 523 3.73 -10.21 24.80
CA ASP A 523 2.85 -11.28 25.29
C ASP A 523 3.58 -12.63 25.36
N ASN A 524 4.47 -12.90 24.41
CA ASN A 524 5.28 -14.13 24.40
C ASN A 524 6.39 -14.11 25.47
N ASN A 525 6.95 -12.93 25.79
CA ASN A 525 8.02 -12.79 26.79
C ASN A 525 7.52 -12.87 28.25
N VAL A 526 6.26 -12.49 28.54
CA VAL A 526 5.67 -12.62 29.88
C VAL A 526 5.59 -14.11 30.29
N GLU A 527 5.33 -15.01 29.35
CA GLU A 527 5.32 -16.47 29.57
C GLU A 527 6.70 -16.99 30.00
N ILE A 528 7.79 -16.49 29.42
CA ILE A 528 9.17 -16.89 29.73
C ILE A 528 9.56 -16.49 31.17
N SER A 529 8.94 -15.44 31.72
CA SER A 529 9.17 -15.00 33.11
C SER A 529 8.36 -15.78 34.16
N GLN A 530 7.24 -16.40 33.79
CA GLN A 530 6.42 -17.24 34.68
C GLN A 530 6.73 -18.74 34.59
N THR A 531 7.40 -19.20 33.53
CA THR A 531 7.82 -20.60 33.36
C THR A 531 9.29 -20.86 33.73
N LYS A 532 10.00 -19.91 34.33
CA LYS A 532 11.34 -20.14 34.92
C LYS A 532 11.26 -20.68 36.35
N ILE A 533 10.55 -21.80 36.52
CA ILE A 533 10.92 -22.84 37.47
C ILE A 533 10.90 -24.13 36.65
N ASN A 534 12.07 -24.76 36.53
CA ASN A 534 12.37 -25.94 35.72
C ASN A 534 12.48 -25.72 34.20
N CYS A 535 13.69 -25.42 33.72
CA CYS A 535 14.50 -26.43 33.05
C CYS A 535 15.85 -25.84 32.63
N LYS A 536 16.88 -26.68 32.78
CA LYS A 536 18.29 -26.40 32.53
C LYS A 536 18.57 -26.08 31.06
N GLU A 537 19.62 -25.27 30.90
CA GLU A 537 20.41 -24.96 29.72
C GLU A 537 20.29 -25.92 28.52
N LYS A 538 19.99 -25.34 27.35
CA LYS A 538 20.62 -25.73 26.08
C LYS A 538 20.93 -24.48 25.26
N GLU A 539 22.19 -24.37 24.86
CA GLU A 539 22.79 -23.28 24.10
C GLU A 539 21.97 -22.91 22.85
N SER A 540 21.63 -21.63 22.70
CA SER A 540 20.97 -21.13 21.50
C SER A 540 21.96 -21.06 20.33
N LYS A 541 21.83 -21.95 19.35
CA LYS A 541 22.53 -21.82 18.07
C LYS A 541 22.13 -20.50 17.39
N LYS A 542 23.13 -19.73 16.98
CA LYS A 542 22.99 -18.51 16.17
C LYS A 542 22.28 -18.84 14.85
N ALA A 543 21.49 -17.91 14.32
CA ALA A 543 20.83 -18.09 13.02
C ALA A 543 21.89 -18.40 11.95
N TYR A 544 21.65 -19.42 11.12
CA TYR A 544 22.58 -19.82 10.07
C TYR A 544 21.86 -20.17 8.77
N PHE A 545 22.63 -20.11 7.68
CA PHE A 545 22.24 -20.42 6.32
C PHE A 545 23.10 -21.53 5.77
N GLU A 546 22.48 -22.44 5.03
CA GLU A 546 23.13 -23.61 4.47
C GLU A 546 22.56 -23.90 3.09
N ALA A 547 23.44 -24.22 2.15
CA ALA A 547 23.10 -24.70 0.82
C ALA A 547 23.19 -26.23 0.82
N ILE A 548 22.07 -26.92 0.69
CA ILE A 548 22.02 -28.38 0.62
C ILE A 548 21.93 -28.82 -0.83
N THR A 549 22.84 -29.69 -1.26
CA THR A 549 22.91 -30.22 -2.63
C THR A 549 22.90 -31.74 -2.70
N ASN A 550 22.91 -32.44 -1.56
CA ASN A 550 22.85 -33.89 -1.50
C ASN A 550 21.47 -34.35 -1.00
N LYS A 551 21.08 -35.57 -1.42
CA LYS A 551 19.77 -36.14 -1.10
C LYS A 551 19.55 -36.33 0.40
N THR A 552 20.53 -36.89 1.10
CA THR A 552 20.39 -37.27 2.52
C THR A 552 20.02 -36.09 3.41
N ASP A 553 20.72 -34.96 3.27
CA ASP A 553 20.44 -33.76 4.07
C ASP A 553 19.14 -33.06 3.64
N TRP A 554 18.79 -33.14 2.36
CA TRP A 554 17.57 -32.57 1.81
C TRP A 554 16.35 -33.33 2.34
N ASP A 555 16.38 -34.66 2.29
CA ASP A 555 15.33 -35.52 2.82
C ASP A 555 15.23 -35.37 4.35
N ALA A 556 16.37 -35.26 5.05
CA ALA A 556 16.39 -34.97 6.48
C ALA A 556 15.76 -33.61 6.81
N PHE A 557 15.92 -32.60 5.96
CA PHE A 557 15.24 -31.33 6.10
C PHE A 557 13.73 -31.47 5.87
N LEU A 558 13.30 -32.11 4.77
CA LEU A 558 11.88 -32.29 4.45
C LEU A 558 11.12 -33.06 5.53
N ASN A 559 11.75 -34.10 6.10
CA ASN A 559 11.19 -34.88 7.21
C ASN A 559 10.96 -34.04 8.48
N ASN A 560 11.62 -32.89 8.59
CA ASN A 560 11.47 -31.97 9.72
C ASN A 560 10.50 -30.82 9.44
N ILE A 561 9.95 -30.68 8.23
CA ILE A 561 9.05 -29.59 7.81
C ILE A 561 7.59 -30.02 7.94
N GLU A 562 6.70 -29.07 8.28
CA GLU A 562 5.29 -29.35 8.57
C GLU A 562 4.49 -29.78 7.34
N SER A 563 4.71 -29.13 6.20
CA SER A 563 4.02 -29.42 4.95
C SER A 563 4.93 -29.15 3.76
N TYR A 564 5.00 -30.13 2.84
CA TYR A 564 5.66 -30.01 1.54
C TYR A 564 4.93 -30.86 0.51
N ASP A 565 5.19 -30.59 -0.77
CA ASP A 565 4.65 -31.29 -1.94
C ASP A 565 5.79 -31.97 -2.72
N PHE A 566 5.49 -32.89 -3.64
CA PHE A 566 6.51 -33.63 -4.40
C PHE A 566 7.46 -32.70 -5.17
N TYR A 567 6.97 -31.52 -5.56
CA TYR A 567 7.78 -30.48 -6.21
C TYR A 567 8.97 -30.00 -5.37
N HIS A 568 9.00 -30.25 -4.05
CA HIS A 568 10.08 -29.85 -3.13
C HIS A 568 11.12 -30.96 -2.91
N THR A 569 10.86 -32.16 -3.41
CA THR A 569 11.70 -33.34 -3.17
C THR A 569 13.00 -33.28 -3.96
N TYR A 570 14.05 -33.90 -3.43
CA TYR A 570 15.34 -33.97 -4.12
C TYR A 570 15.21 -34.71 -5.44
N ASP A 571 14.51 -35.85 -5.46
CA ASP A 571 14.39 -36.68 -6.66
C ASP A 571 13.71 -35.90 -7.79
N TYR A 572 12.65 -35.14 -7.49
CA TYR A 572 11.99 -34.34 -8.53
C TYR A 572 12.87 -33.19 -9.06
N HIS A 573 13.68 -32.56 -8.21
CA HIS A 573 14.65 -31.56 -8.67
C HIS A 573 15.75 -32.18 -9.53
N LYS A 574 16.26 -33.34 -9.12
CA LYS A 574 17.29 -34.05 -9.89
C LYS A 574 16.78 -34.50 -11.26
N LEU A 575 15.49 -34.87 -11.33
CA LEU A 575 14.84 -35.27 -12.58
C LEU A 575 14.50 -34.11 -13.51
N SER A 576 14.24 -32.93 -12.93
CA SER A 576 13.87 -31.73 -13.68
C SER A 576 15.08 -30.91 -14.13
N ALA A 577 16.23 -31.06 -13.46
CA ALA A 577 17.46 -30.36 -13.82
C ALA A 577 18.04 -30.92 -15.14
N SER A 578 18.41 -30.01 -16.04
CA SER A 578 19.30 -30.33 -17.16
C SER A 578 20.74 -30.59 -16.68
N GLU A 579 21.59 -31.10 -17.56
CA GLU A 579 23.00 -31.41 -17.24
C GLU A 579 23.80 -30.18 -16.76
N THR A 580 23.36 -28.99 -17.14
CA THR A 580 23.99 -27.70 -16.78
C THR A 580 23.39 -27.03 -15.55
N GLU A 581 22.36 -27.63 -14.94
CA GLU A 581 21.64 -27.06 -13.82
C GLU A 581 21.94 -27.80 -12.52
N THR A 582 22.07 -27.06 -11.42
CA THR A 582 22.37 -27.64 -10.11
C THR A 582 21.17 -27.50 -9.17
N PRO A 583 20.55 -28.61 -8.76
CA PRO A 583 19.58 -28.62 -7.66
C PRO A 583 20.19 -28.14 -6.36
N ILE A 584 19.47 -27.25 -5.67
CA ILE A 584 19.86 -26.76 -4.35
C ILE A 584 18.63 -26.51 -3.49
N LEU A 585 18.76 -26.78 -2.19
CA LEU A 585 17.84 -26.34 -1.16
C LEU A 585 18.54 -25.32 -0.27
N LEU A 586 18.09 -24.08 -0.32
CA LEU A 586 18.57 -23.05 0.59
C LEU A 586 17.83 -23.17 1.91
N LYS A 587 18.56 -23.64 2.93
CA LYS A 587 18.07 -23.85 4.27
C LYS A 587 18.45 -22.70 5.18
N TYR A 588 17.48 -22.18 5.90
CA TYR A 588 17.64 -21.20 6.95
C TYR A 588 17.13 -21.77 8.27
N VAL A 589 17.90 -21.60 9.33
CA VAL A 589 17.50 -22.01 10.69
C VAL A 589 17.74 -20.87 11.66
N ASN A 590 16.72 -20.53 12.45
CA ASN A 590 16.81 -19.58 13.56
C ASN A 590 15.85 -19.98 14.68
N LYS A 591 16.41 -20.45 15.80
CA LYS A 591 15.65 -21.05 16.91
C LYS A 591 14.76 -22.20 16.38
N GLU A 592 13.44 -22.09 16.53
CA GLU A 592 12.46 -23.08 16.09
C GLU A 592 12.04 -22.90 14.63
N VAL A 593 12.40 -21.76 14.01
CA VAL A 593 12.07 -21.49 12.61
C VAL A 593 13.05 -22.19 11.69
N GLN A 594 12.49 -22.95 10.75
CA GLN A 594 13.23 -23.49 9.61
C GLN A 594 12.54 -23.08 8.31
N ILE A 595 13.30 -22.62 7.33
CA ILE A 595 12.79 -22.29 5.99
C ILE A 595 13.68 -22.98 4.96
N GLY A 596 13.06 -23.60 3.97
CA GLY A 596 13.71 -24.23 2.84
C GLY A 596 13.21 -23.61 1.56
N LEU A 597 14.11 -23.21 0.68
CA LEU A 597 13.79 -22.73 -0.65
C LEU A 597 14.49 -23.60 -1.69
N PRO A 598 13.78 -24.58 -2.28
CA PRO A 598 14.30 -25.40 -3.36
C PRO A 598 14.41 -24.61 -4.68
N LEU A 599 15.55 -24.72 -5.36
CA LEU A 599 15.86 -24.01 -6.61
C LEU A 599 16.73 -24.88 -7.53
N LEU A 600 16.76 -24.51 -8.82
CA LEU A 600 17.76 -24.90 -9.81
C LEU A 600 18.65 -23.69 -10.08
N ILE A 601 19.95 -23.83 -9.87
CA ILE A 601 20.94 -22.81 -10.25
C ILE A 601 21.38 -23.04 -11.69
N ARG A 602 21.38 -21.96 -12.48
CA ARG A 602 21.68 -21.98 -13.91
C ARG A 602 22.75 -20.94 -14.24
N ASN A 603 23.71 -21.30 -15.06
CA ASN A 603 24.66 -20.32 -15.60
C ASN A 603 23.96 -19.45 -16.66
N ILE A 604 24.29 -18.17 -16.68
CA ILE A 604 23.80 -17.25 -17.72
C ILE A 604 24.83 -17.25 -18.86
N PRO A 605 24.43 -17.63 -20.10
CA PRO A 605 25.36 -17.71 -21.22
C PRO A 605 26.14 -16.41 -21.43
N ASN A 606 27.43 -16.53 -21.80
CA ASN A 606 28.33 -15.40 -22.05
C ASN A 606 28.52 -14.45 -20.86
N SER A 607 28.42 -14.95 -19.62
CA SER A 607 28.70 -14.17 -18.42
C SER A 607 29.24 -15.05 -17.28
N ASP A 608 29.85 -14.42 -16.28
CA ASP A 608 30.26 -15.07 -15.03
C ASP A 608 29.12 -15.17 -13.99
N TYR A 609 27.91 -14.81 -14.42
CA TYR A 609 26.72 -14.71 -13.58
C TYR A 609 25.81 -15.93 -13.70
N LYS A 610 24.98 -16.10 -12.68
CA LYS A 610 24.00 -17.17 -12.54
C LYS A 610 22.62 -16.60 -12.28
N ASP A 611 21.61 -17.42 -12.48
CA ASP A 611 20.29 -17.19 -11.93
C ASP A 611 19.75 -18.46 -11.29
N ALA A 612 18.65 -18.31 -10.56
CA ALA A 612 17.97 -19.42 -9.93
C ALA A 612 16.50 -19.46 -10.35
N THR A 613 15.99 -20.66 -10.62
CA THR A 613 14.58 -20.88 -10.95
C THR A 613 14.03 -22.06 -10.18
N SER A 614 12.76 -22.06 -9.83
CA SER A 614 12.08 -23.29 -9.40
C SER A 614 12.00 -24.29 -10.56
N VAL A 615 11.89 -25.57 -10.23
CA VAL A 615 11.48 -26.61 -11.19
C VAL A 615 10.10 -26.30 -11.80
N TYR A 616 9.73 -27.05 -12.83
CA TYR A 616 8.38 -26.99 -13.37
C TYR A 616 7.36 -27.49 -12.35
N GLY A 617 6.31 -26.72 -12.09
CA GLY A 617 5.31 -27.02 -11.06
C GLY A 617 5.21 -25.96 -9.97
N TYR A 618 4.79 -26.36 -8.77
CA TYR A 618 4.46 -25.45 -7.66
C TYR A 618 5.41 -25.70 -6.48
N VAL A 619 6.46 -24.87 -6.36
CA VAL A 619 7.52 -25.02 -5.36
C VAL A 619 7.35 -23.94 -4.29
N GLY A 620 8.06 -22.81 -4.41
CA GLY A 620 8.07 -21.77 -3.39
C GLY A 620 8.77 -22.23 -2.11
N PRO A 621 8.85 -21.36 -1.09
CA PRO A 621 9.48 -21.72 0.18
C PRO A 621 8.58 -22.64 1.00
N ILE A 622 9.19 -23.56 1.74
CA ILE A 622 8.53 -24.41 2.74
C ILE A 622 9.11 -24.08 4.12
N SER A 623 8.33 -24.31 5.17
CA SER A 623 8.75 -23.87 6.50
C SER A 623 8.18 -24.67 7.64
N LYS A 624 8.84 -24.57 8.79
CA LYS A 624 8.38 -24.97 10.11
C LYS A 624 8.54 -23.83 11.09
N GLY A 625 7.57 -23.64 11.98
CA GLY A 625 7.59 -22.59 12.99
C GLY A 625 7.42 -21.16 12.44
N VAL A 626 7.11 -21.03 11.15
CA VAL A 626 6.72 -19.75 10.53
C VAL A 626 5.21 -19.56 10.74
N ASN A 627 4.82 -18.31 11.01
CA ASN A 627 3.41 -17.93 11.11
C ASN A 627 3.17 -16.63 10.31
N ALA A 628 1.92 -16.16 10.27
CA ALA A 628 1.54 -14.95 9.52
C ALA A 628 2.29 -13.67 9.95
N SER A 629 2.85 -13.65 11.17
CA SER A 629 3.65 -12.54 11.71
C SER A 629 5.17 -12.73 11.59
N PHE A 630 5.64 -13.78 10.91
CA PHE A 630 7.06 -14.05 10.74
C PHE A 630 7.81 -12.83 10.19
N ASP A 631 8.85 -12.40 10.91
CA ASP A 631 9.79 -11.39 10.43
C ASP A 631 10.84 -12.04 9.54
N ASN A 632 10.72 -11.80 8.24
CA ASN A 632 11.62 -12.35 7.25
C ASN A 632 12.93 -11.59 7.09
N PHE A 633 13.20 -10.50 7.84
CA PHE A 633 14.41 -9.67 7.64
C PHE A 633 15.73 -10.46 7.72
N LYS A 634 15.89 -11.30 8.74
CA LYS A 634 17.10 -12.14 8.88
C LYS A 634 17.19 -13.19 7.77
N PHE A 635 16.03 -13.68 7.33
CA PHE A 635 15.96 -14.63 6.24
C PHE A 635 16.36 -13.97 4.90
N SER A 636 15.70 -12.87 4.54
CA SER A 636 15.93 -12.13 3.30
C SER A 636 17.37 -11.61 3.23
N LYS A 637 17.94 -11.10 4.33
CA LYS A 637 19.34 -10.67 4.36
C LYS A 637 20.31 -11.81 4.11
N GLY A 638 20.16 -12.93 4.81
CA GLY A 638 21.11 -14.04 4.68
C GLY A 638 21.00 -14.75 3.33
N ILE A 639 19.80 -14.88 2.77
CA ILE A 639 19.63 -15.45 1.43
C ILE A 639 20.12 -14.50 0.33
N THR A 640 19.92 -13.19 0.48
CA THR A 640 20.49 -12.19 -0.46
C THR A 640 22.01 -12.21 -0.44
N ASN A 641 22.62 -12.34 0.75
CA ASN A 641 24.07 -12.52 0.86
C ASN A 641 24.54 -13.80 0.17
N TYR A 642 23.81 -14.90 0.32
CA TYR A 642 24.12 -16.13 -0.41
C TYR A 642 24.07 -15.91 -1.92
N PHE A 643 23.03 -15.26 -2.44
CA PHE A 643 22.91 -14.98 -3.87
C PHE A 643 24.06 -14.10 -4.39
N ASN A 644 24.36 -13.00 -3.70
CA ASN A 644 25.47 -12.11 -4.06
C ASN A 644 26.82 -12.84 -4.05
N ASN A 645 27.11 -13.62 -3.01
CA ASN A 645 28.38 -14.35 -2.89
C ASN A 645 28.54 -15.46 -3.94
N ASN A 646 27.46 -15.87 -4.60
CA ASN A 646 27.45 -16.92 -5.62
C ASN A 646 27.15 -16.37 -7.02
N ASN A 647 27.24 -15.05 -7.24
CA ASN A 647 26.98 -14.37 -8.51
C ASN A 647 25.57 -14.66 -9.08
N ILE A 648 24.58 -14.88 -8.21
CA ILE A 648 23.19 -15.12 -8.62
C ILE A 648 22.48 -13.77 -8.74
N ILE A 649 22.03 -13.41 -9.95
CA ILE A 649 21.53 -12.06 -10.27
C ILE A 649 20.00 -11.96 -10.22
N SER A 650 19.29 -13.06 -10.45
CA SER A 650 17.85 -13.10 -10.28
C SER A 650 17.36 -14.47 -9.83
N VAL A 651 16.20 -14.49 -9.18
CA VAL A 651 15.55 -15.68 -8.66
C VAL A 651 14.08 -15.70 -9.05
N PHE A 652 13.62 -16.83 -9.56
CA PHE A 652 12.24 -17.07 -9.92
C PHE A 652 11.69 -18.29 -9.17
N SER A 653 10.49 -18.20 -8.61
CA SER A 653 9.79 -19.38 -8.11
C SER A 653 8.29 -19.32 -8.34
N ARG A 654 7.71 -20.44 -8.74
CA ARG A 654 6.26 -20.67 -8.74
C ARG A 654 5.81 -21.03 -7.32
N LEU A 655 4.97 -20.21 -6.70
CA LEU A 655 4.50 -20.46 -5.33
C LEU A 655 3.49 -21.60 -5.29
N ASN A 656 3.51 -22.38 -4.21
CA ASN A 656 2.61 -23.51 -4.02
C ASN A 656 1.31 -23.07 -3.34
N PRO A 657 0.14 -23.20 -4.00
CA PRO A 657 -1.13 -22.71 -3.49
C PRO A 657 -1.65 -23.46 -2.26
N TYR A 658 -1.01 -24.56 -1.86
CA TYR A 658 -1.38 -25.42 -0.73
C TYR A 658 -0.39 -25.35 0.43
N ILE A 659 0.75 -24.65 0.26
CA ILE A 659 1.73 -24.45 1.33
C ILE A 659 1.48 -23.09 1.97
N GLU A 660 1.30 -23.10 3.29
CA GLU A 660 1.00 -21.89 4.05
C GLU A 660 2.24 -21.00 4.22
N PHE A 661 2.00 -19.74 4.59
CA PHE A 661 3.01 -18.75 4.97
C PHE A 661 4.08 -18.37 3.93
N GLN A 662 4.01 -18.86 2.68
CA GLN A 662 4.94 -18.44 1.62
C GLN A 662 4.95 -16.92 1.40
N HIS A 663 3.78 -16.27 1.47
CA HIS A 663 3.65 -14.80 1.41
C HIS A 663 4.29 -14.09 2.61
N ALA A 664 4.28 -14.70 3.80
CA ALA A 664 4.92 -14.13 4.99
C ALA A 664 6.46 -14.23 4.87
N ILE A 665 6.96 -15.37 4.38
CA ILE A 665 8.40 -15.60 4.14
C ILE A 665 8.95 -14.62 3.10
N LEU A 666 8.18 -14.33 2.05
CA LEU A 666 8.60 -13.49 0.92
C LEU A 666 8.11 -12.04 1.01
N LYS A 667 7.54 -11.63 2.16
CA LYS A 667 6.97 -10.30 2.35
C LYS A 667 8.01 -9.20 2.10
N ASN A 668 7.73 -8.28 1.18
CA ASN A 668 8.64 -7.20 0.79
C ASN A 668 10.03 -7.70 0.33
N PHE A 669 10.14 -8.96 -0.12
CA PHE A 669 11.38 -9.55 -0.58
C PHE A 669 11.17 -10.03 -2.01
N GLY A 670 11.46 -9.17 -2.98
CA GLY A 670 11.05 -9.35 -4.38
C GLY A 670 9.57 -9.04 -4.63
N GLU A 671 9.10 -9.37 -5.82
CA GLU A 671 7.74 -9.15 -6.30
C GLU A 671 6.96 -10.47 -6.28
N ILE A 672 5.76 -10.45 -5.70
CA ILE A 672 4.81 -11.56 -5.80
C ILE A 672 3.70 -11.16 -6.77
N VAL A 673 3.62 -11.85 -7.90
CA VAL A 673 2.69 -11.54 -9.00
C VAL A 673 1.61 -12.61 -9.10
N PRO A 674 0.31 -12.26 -9.03
CA PRO A 674 -0.76 -13.21 -9.33
C PRO A 674 -0.75 -13.54 -10.83
N GLN A 675 -0.59 -14.83 -11.17
CA GLN A 675 -0.50 -15.28 -12.57
C GLN A 675 -1.82 -15.88 -13.08
N GLY A 676 -2.62 -16.50 -12.20
CA GLY A 676 -3.86 -17.19 -12.58
C GLY A 676 -4.45 -18.02 -11.45
N LYS A 677 -5.45 -18.84 -11.76
CA LYS A 677 -6.06 -19.77 -10.80
C LYS A 677 -5.71 -21.22 -11.11
N VAL A 678 -5.63 -22.03 -10.07
CA VAL A 678 -5.61 -23.49 -10.18
C VAL A 678 -6.91 -24.08 -9.64
N VAL A 679 -7.33 -25.19 -10.21
CA VAL A 679 -8.58 -25.86 -9.83
C VAL A 679 -8.29 -26.94 -8.81
N ASN A 680 -8.96 -26.87 -7.66
CA ASN A 680 -8.84 -27.83 -6.58
C ASN A 680 -10.12 -28.66 -6.46
N ILE A 681 -10.01 -29.97 -6.32
CA ILE A 681 -11.08 -30.79 -5.73
C ILE A 681 -10.75 -30.95 -4.25
N ASP A 682 -11.64 -30.46 -3.38
CA ASP A 682 -11.53 -30.60 -1.94
C ASP A 682 -11.86 -32.05 -1.54
N LEU A 683 -10.83 -32.82 -1.18
CA LEU A 683 -10.94 -34.22 -0.79
C LEU A 683 -11.40 -34.39 0.67
N SER A 684 -11.44 -33.32 1.46
CA SER A 684 -12.02 -33.36 2.82
C SER A 684 -13.53 -33.61 2.76
N LEU A 685 -14.20 -33.16 1.71
CA LEU A 685 -15.63 -33.38 1.45
C LEU A 685 -15.95 -34.85 1.13
N ASP A 686 -17.18 -35.28 1.38
CA ASP A 686 -17.70 -36.56 0.92
C ASP A 686 -17.88 -36.62 -0.61
N LEU A 687 -17.97 -37.83 -1.17
CA LEU A 687 -17.99 -38.06 -2.63
C LEU A 687 -19.16 -37.36 -3.35
N ASP A 688 -20.32 -37.25 -2.70
CA ASP A 688 -21.50 -36.60 -3.27
C ASP A 688 -21.32 -35.09 -3.26
N SER A 689 -20.80 -34.52 -2.17
CA SER A 689 -20.47 -33.10 -2.06
C SER A 689 -19.40 -32.68 -3.07
N GLN A 690 -18.36 -33.50 -3.26
CA GLN A 690 -17.38 -33.29 -4.34
C GLN A 690 -18.07 -33.27 -5.71
N ARG A 691 -18.90 -34.28 -6.00
CA ARG A 691 -19.58 -34.43 -7.30
C ARG A 691 -20.64 -33.35 -7.55
N LYS A 692 -21.24 -32.77 -6.50
CA LYS A 692 -22.18 -31.64 -6.62
C LYS A 692 -21.53 -30.42 -7.28
N ASN A 693 -20.23 -30.21 -7.09
CA ASN A 693 -19.49 -29.10 -7.68
C ASN A 693 -19.25 -29.23 -9.20
N TYR A 694 -19.51 -30.40 -9.78
CA TYR A 694 -19.33 -30.63 -11.21
C TYR A 694 -20.33 -29.80 -12.01
N ARG A 695 -19.89 -29.28 -13.17
CA ARG A 695 -20.82 -28.76 -14.19
C ARG A 695 -21.75 -29.89 -14.65
N ASN A 696 -23.02 -29.60 -14.87
CA ASN A 696 -24.03 -30.61 -15.21
C ASN A 696 -23.61 -31.51 -16.39
N ARG A 697 -23.06 -30.92 -17.45
CA ARG A 697 -22.60 -31.66 -18.64
C ARG A 697 -21.44 -32.63 -18.33
N LEU A 698 -20.59 -32.33 -17.34
CA LEU A 698 -19.50 -33.22 -16.93
C LEU A 698 -20.06 -34.54 -16.36
N LYS A 699 -21.10 -34.47 -15.52
CA LYS A 699 -21.75 -35.67 -14.94
C LYS A 699 -22.25 -36.61 -16.03
N THR A 700 -22.90 -36.06 -17.07
CA THR A 700 -23.38 -36.85 -18.22
C THR A 700 -22.24 -37.52 -18.98
N HIS A 701 -21.14 -36.81 -19.23
CA HIS A 701 -19.97 -37.38 -19.89
C HIS A 701 -19.35 -38.52 -19.07
N ILE A 702 -19.17 -38.33 -17.76
CA ILE A 702 -18.62 -39.35 -16.87
C ILE A 702 -19.54 -40.57 -16.79
N ASN A 703 -20.86 -40.38 -16.68
CA ASN A 703 -21.83 -41.49 -16.65
C ASN A 703 -21.86 -42.26 -17.98
N LYS A 704 -21.62 -41.60 -19.13
CA LYS A 704 -21.43 -42.30 -20.40
C LYS A 704 -20.14 -43.10 -20.40
N ALA A 705 -19.02 -42.48 -20.04
CA ALA A 705 -17.71 -43.13 -20.00
C ALA A 705 -17.70 -44.35 -19.06
N ARG A 706 -18.27 -44.24 -17.85
CA ARG A 706 -18.38 -45.36 -16.89
C ARG A 706 -19.17 -46.58 -17.41
N ARG A 707 -20.07 -46.39 -18.38
CA ARG A 707 -20.84 -47.49 -19.00
C ARG A 707 -20.07 -48.18 -20.13
N LEU A 708 -19.24 -47.43 -20.83
CA LEU A 708 -18.55 -47.89 -22.05
C LEU A 708 -17.09 -48.26 -21.80
N CYS A 709 -16.53 -47.88 -20.66
CA CYS A 709 -15.12 -48.05 -20.38
C CYS A 709 -14.87 -48.62 -18.99
N THR A 710 -13.72 -49.27 -18.84
CA THR A 710 -13.19 -49.80 -17.58
C THR A 710 -11.93 -49.04 -17.18
N VAL A 711 -11.76 -48.73 -15.89
CA VAL A 711 -10.52 -48.11 -15.38
C VAL A 711 -9.64 -49.15 -14.69
N LYS A 712 -8.36 -49.15 -15.03
CA LYS A 712 -7.34 -50.05 -14.49
C LYS A 712 -6.15 -49.24 -13.97
N ALA A 713 -5.65 -49.58 -12.79
CA ALA A 713 -4.34 -49.09 -12.32
C ALA A 713 -3.21 -49.80 -13.07
N SER A 714 -2.24 -49.03 -13.54
CA SER A 714 -1.03 -49.54 -14.19
C SER A 714 -0.28 -50.47 -13.24
N SER A 715 0.12 -51.65 -13.72
CA SER A 715 0.83 -52.64 -12.91
C SER A 715 2.06 -53.25 -13.63
N SER A 716 2.39 -52.75 -14.83
CA SER A 716 3.43 -53.34 -15.67
C SER A 716 4.21 -52.30 -16.48
N HIS A 717 5.40 -52.70 -16.95
CA HIS A 717 6.19 -51.89 -17.88
C HIS A 717 5.42 -51.61 -19.20
N LYS A 718 4.56 -52.54 -19.62
CA LYS A 718 3.71 -52.39 -20.80
C LYS A 718 2.68 -51.27 -20.61
N ASP A 719 2.07 -51.18 -19.44
CA ASP A 719 1.12 -50.10 -19.11
C ASP A 719 1.84 -48.73 -19.11
N LEU A 720 3.08 -48.66 -18.60
CA LEU A 720 3.90 -47.45 -18.66
C LEU A 720 4.23 -47.03 -20.10
N GLN A 721 4.68 -47.98 -20.94
CA GLN A 721 4.93 -47.69 -22.35
C GLN A 721 3.68 -47.15 -23.03
N LYS A 722 2.52 -47.74 -22.74
CA LYS A 722 1.25 -47.27 -23.30
C LYS A 722 0.89 -45.86 -22.83
N PHE A 723 1.15 -45.52 -21.58
CA PHE A 723 0.98 -44.17 -21.07
C PHE A 723 1.86 -43.16 -21.82
N ILE A 724 3.14 -43.49 -22.06
CA ILE A 724 4.08 -42.62 -22.79
C ILE A 724 3.59 -42.37 -24.23
N GLU A 725 3.11 -43.42 -24.93
CA GLU A 725 2.53 -43.29 -26.26
C GLU A 725 1.34 -42.31 -26.27
N LEU A 726 0.38 -42.49 -25.36
CA LEU A 726 -0.81 -41.65 -25.26
C LEU A 726 -0.47 -40.20 -24.87
N TYR A 727 0.55 -40.02 -24.03
CA TYR A 727 1.04 -38.71 -23.63
C TYR A 727 1.62 -37.95 -24.83
N ASN A 728 2.52 -38.60 -25.59
CA ASN A 728 3.12 -38.01 -26.79
C ASN A 728 2.07 -37.69 -27.85
N GLU A 729 1.11 -38.60 -28.09
CA GLU A 729 -0.02 -38.33 -29.00
C GLU A 729 -0.82 -37.10 -28.57
N ASN A 730 -1.03 -36.92 -27.26
CA ASN A 730 -1.70 -35.74 -26.73
C ASN A 730 -0.86 -34.46 -26.91
N MET A 731 0.46 -34.52 -26.71
CA MET A 731 1.38 -33.40 -26.96
C MET A 731 1.37 -32.98 -28.44
N ASP A 732 1.40 -33.96 -29.35
CA ASP A 732 1.30 -33.73 -30.80
C ASP A 732 -0.01 -33.04 -31.15
N ARG A 733 -1.15 -33.52 -30.63
CA ARG A 733 -2.46 -32.93 -30.90
C ARG A 733 -2.57 -31.47 -30.46
N VAL A 734 -1.96 -31.10 -29.34
CA VAL A 734 -2.02 -29.72 -28.81
C VAL A 734 -0.89 -28.84 -29.31
N ASN A 735 -0.05 -29.33 -30.23
CA ASN A 735 1.16 -28.65 -30.71
C ASN A 735 2.04 -28.14 -29.56
N ALA A 736 2.29 -29.01 -28.57
CA ALA A 736 3.08 -28.63 -27.40
C ALA A 736 4.53 -28.26 -27.81
N LYS A 737 5.15 -27.36 -27.06
CA LYS A 737 6.57 -27.04 -27.23
C LYS A 737 7.43 -28.28 -26.93
N LYS A 738 8.62 -28.35 -27.55
CA LYS A 738 9.58 -29.46 -27.36
C LYS A 738 9.89 -29.78 -25.90
N TYR A 739 9.96 -28.75 -25.05
CA TYR A 739 10.14 -28.89 -23.61
C TYR A 739 9.12 -29.82 -22.91
N TYR A 740 7.92 -29.99 -23.46
CA TYR A 740 6.90 -30.90 -22.91
C TYR A 740 7.06 -32.36 -23.36
N TYR A 741 8.02 -32.68 -24.23
CA TYR A 741 8.28 -34.06 -24.63
C TYR A 741 9.34 -34.68 -23.72
N PHE A 742 8.89 -35.44 -22.73
CA PHE A 742 9.76 -36.09 -21.76
C PHE A 742 10.34 -37.41 -22.28
N SER A 743 11.57 -37.73 -21.86
CA SER A 743 12.21 -39.01 -22.20
C SER A 743 11.58 -40.18 -21.46
N LYS A 744 11.72 -41.40 -21.98
CA LYS A 744 11.29 -42.62 -21.28
C LYS A 744 11.88 -42.71 -19.86
N ALA A 745 13.15 -42.34 -19.71
CA ALA A 745 13.85 -42.34 -18.43
C ALA A 745 13.20 -41.42 -17.39
N TYR A 746 12.65 -40.26 -17.81
CA TYR A 746 11.92 -39.36 -16.91
C TYR A 746 10.73 -40.07 -16.24
N PHE A 747 9.90 -40.76 -17.03
CA PHE A 747 8.73 -41.47 -16.49
C PHE A 747 9.13 -42.66 -15.61
N GLU A 748 10.14 -43.43 -16.01
CA GLU A 748 10.65 -44.54 -15.21
C GLU A 748 11.20 -44.08 -13.87
N ASN A 749 11.94 -42.97 -13.84
CA ASN A 749 12.52 -42.47 -12.62
C ASN A 749 11.50 -41.84 -11.67
N ILE A 750 10.44 -41.20 -12.19
CA ILE A 750 9.30 -40.78 -11.37
C ILE A 750 8.70 -41.98 -10.64
N LEU A 751 8.52 -43.12 -11.33
CA LEU A 751 7.97 -44.34 -10.73
C LEU A 751 8.92 -45.04 -9.73
N LYS A 752 10.23 -44.81 -9.84
CA LYS A 752 11.24 -45.39 -8.94
C LYS A 752 11.48 -44.55 -7.68
N SER A 753 11.05 -43.29 -7.67
CA SER A 753 11.22 -42.39 -6.52
C SER A 753 10.46 -42.91 -5.31
N ASN A 754 11.10 -42.88 -4.15
CA ASN A 754 10.45 -43.18 -2.88
C ASN A 754 10.00 -41.90 -2.15
N ASP A 755 10.30 -40.71 -2.70
CA ASP A 755 9.98 -39.42 -2.07
C ASP A 755 8.48 -39.07 -2.20
N PHE A 756 7.77 -39.75 -3.11
CA PHE A 756 6.35 -39.50 -3.40
C PHE A 756 5.68 -40.76 -3.99
N GLU A 757 4.37 -40.88 -3.79
CA GLU A 757 3.60 -42.00 -4.35
C GLU A 757 3.11 -41.64 -5.76
N THR A 758 3.47 -42.45 -6.76
CA THR A 758 2.98 -42.27 -8.14
C THR A 758 1.95 -43.32 -8.49
N THR A 759 0.78 -42.91 -8.99
CA THR A 759 -0.27 -43.79 -9.51
C THR A 759 -0.56 -43.45 -10.97
N ILE A 760 -0.55 -44.45 -11.86
CA ILE A 760 -1.03 -44.28 -13.24
C ILE A 760 -2.35 -45.04 -13.39
N LEU A 761 -3.40 -44.35 -13.83
CA LEU A 761 -4.69 -44.97 -14.17
C LEU A 761 -4.88 -44.94 -15.68
N SER A 762 -5.38 -46.04 -16.24
CA SER A 762 -5.69 -46.22 -17.66
C SER A 762 -7.18 -46.48 -17.86
N VAL A 763 -7.75 -45.96 -18.94
CA VAL A 763 -9.12 -46.25 -19.39
C VAL A 763 -9.04 -47.22 -20.56
N ILE A 764 -9.79 -48.30 -20.47
CA ILE A 764 -9.96 -49.32 -21.50
C ILE A 764 -11.36 -49.17 -22.08
N ASP A 765 -11.48 -49.07 -23.40
CA ASP A 765 -12.76 -49.15 -24.08
C ASP A 765 -13.28 -50.59 -24.08
N ASN A 766 -14.51 -50.82 -23.60
CA ASN A 766 -15.03 -52.18 -23.40
C ASN A 766 -15.37 -52.89 -24.72
N GLU A 767 -15.62 -52.15 -25.81
CA GLU A 767 -15.94 -52.71 -27.12
C GLU A 767 -14.68 -53.16 -27.86
N SER A 768 -13.68 -52.28 -27.99
CA SER A 768 -12.42 -52.58 -28.68
C SER A 768 -11.39 -53.32 -27.82
N GLY A 769 -11.50 -53.22 -26.49
CA GLY A 769 -10.49 -53.71 -25.55
C GLY A 769 -9.20 -52.86 -25.51
N GLU A 770 -9.17 -51.72 -26.21
CA GLU A 770 -7.99 -50.87 -26.29
C GLU A 770 -7.85 -49.94 -25.10
N VAL A 771 -6.60 -49.61 -24.73
CA VAL A 771 -6.31 -48.52 -23.79
C VAL A 771 -6.40 -47.18 -24.54
N ILE A 772 -7.43 -46.40 -24.21
CA ILE A 772 -7.81 -45.18 -24.92
C ILE A 772 -7.39 -43.88 -24.23
N GLY A 773 -6.94 -43.97 -22.97
CA GLY A 773 -6.42 -42.82 -22.25
C GLY A 773 -5.78 -43.23 -20.93
N ALA A 774 -4.86 -42.40 -20.44
CA ALA A 774 -4.17 -42.66 -19.18
C ALA A 774 -3.71 -41.34 -18.51
N SER A 775 -3.67 -41.35 -17.18
CA SER A 775 -3.31 -40.20 -16.35
C SER A 775 -2.39 -40.63 -15.22
N MET A 776 -1.35 -39.85 -14.98
CA MET A 776 -0.40 -39.99 -13.89
C MET A 776 -0.75 -38.99 -12.79
N PHE A 777 -0.89 -39.51 -11.58
CA PHE A 777 -1.17 -38.76 -10.36
C PHE A 777 -0.01 -38.97 -9.38
N ILE A 778 0.42 -37.89 -8.74
CA ILE A 778 1.51 -37.92 -7.76
C ILE A 778 0.98 -37.42 -6.43
N ALA A 779 1.23 -38.16 -5.37
CA ALA A 779 0.76 -37.87 -4.04
C ALA A 779 1.93 -37.68 -3.07
N THR A 780 1.85 -36.64 -2.23
CA THR A 780 2.83 -36.35 -1.19
C THR A 780 2.12 -35.66 -0.02
N ASN A 781 2.35 -36.16 1.19
CA ASN A 781 1.63 -35.72 2.38
C ASN A 781 0.11 -35.71 2.12
N SER A 782 -0.56 -34.56 2.32
CA SER A 782 -2.01 -34.40 2.14
C SER A 782 -2.42 -33.85 0.76
N ILE A 783 -1.48 -33.79 -0.19
CA ILE A 783 -1.66 -33.16 -1.50
C ILE A 783 -1.57 -34.22 -2.61
N LEU A 784 -2.59 -34.26 -3.47
CA LEU A 784 -2.65 -35.06 -4.68
C LEU A 784 -2.56 -34.15 -5.91
N GLN A 785 -1.73 -34.52 -6.88
CA GLN A 785 -1.42 -33.71 -8.05
C GLN A 785 -1.79 -34.48 -9.33
N TYR A 786 -2.60 -33.86 -10.18
CA TYR A 786 -2.81 -34.32 -11.56
C TYR A 786 -1.64 -33.83 -12.42
N HIS A 787 -0.65 -34.70 -12.62
CA HIS A 787 0.65 -34.33 -13.19
C HIS A 787 0.63 -34.36 -14.72
N LEU A 788 0.42 -35.55 -15.31
CA LEU A 788 0.48 -35.77 -16.76
C LEU A 788 -0.68 -36.65 -17.22
N SER A 789 -1.14 -36.46 -18.46
CA SER A 789 -2.17 -37.32 -19.05
C SER A 789 -2.11 -37.34 -20.56
N GLY A 790 -2.63 -38.42 -21.14
CA GLY A 790 -2.79 -38.59 -22.57
C GLY A 790 -4.11 -39.28 -22.92
N SER A 791 -4.57 -39.10 -24.15
CA SER A 791 -5.78 -39.75 -24.67
C SER A 791 -5.65 -39.93 -26.17
N LYS A 792 -6.08 -41.09 -26.66
CA LYS A 792 -6.09 -41.44 -28.07
C LYS A 792 -7.09 -40.55 -28.80
N ASN A 793 -6.68 -39.94 -29.91
CA ASN A 793 -7.43 -38.91 -30.62
C ASN A 793 -8.80 -39.39 -31.10
N GLU A 794 -8.86 -40.64 -31.58
CA GLU A 794 -10.07 -41.32 -32.03
C GLU A 794 -11.15 -41.42 -30.93
N TYR A 795 -10.74 -41.50 -29.67
CA TYR A 795 -11.63 -41.77 -28.53
C TYR A 795 -11.92 -40.54 -27.66
N LEU A 796 -11.56 -39.33 -28.11
CA LEU A 796 -11.85 -38.09 -27.37
C LEU A 796 -13.35 -37.91 -27.09
N HIS A 797 -14.22 -38.45 -27.95
CA HIS A 797 -15.67 -38.42 -27.80
C HIS A 797 -16.19 -39.22 -26.59
N LEU A 798 -15.38 -40.13 -26.02
CA LEU A 798 -15.65 -40.87 -24.79
C LEU A 798 -15.12 -40.15 -23.53
N MET A 799 -14.32 -39.09 -23.70
CA MET A 799 -13.80 -38.24 -22.62
C MET A 799 -12.98 -39.00 -21.55
N PRO A 800 -12.02 -39.86 -21.92
CA PRO A 800 -11.33 -40.77 -20.99
C PRO A 800 -10.65 -40.05 -19.81
N THR A 801 -9.97 -38.92 -20.03
CA THR A 801 -9.35 -38.14 -18.94
C THR A 801 -10.36 -37.69 -17.88
N LYS A 802 -11.61 -37.40 -18.28
CA LYS A 802 -12.64 -36.97 -17.33
C LYS A 802 -13.04 -38.09 -16.38
N LEU A 803 -13.09 -39.32 -16.91
CA LEU A 803 -13.32 -40.52 -16.12
C LEU A 803 -12.15 -40.76 -15.16
N LEU A 804 -10.91 -40.65 -15.62
CA LEU A 804 -9.72 -40.87 -14.78
C LEU A 804 -9.63 -39.92 -13.58
N ILE A 805 -9.92 -38.63 -13.77
CA ILE A 805 -9.95 -37.66 -12.67
C ILE A 805 -11.06 -38.02 -11.67
N ASP A 806 -12.23 -38.42 -12.17
CA ASP A 806 -13.35 -38.86 -11.32
C ASP A 806 -13.02 -40.14 -10.55
N GLU A 807 -12.34 -41.12 -11.15
CA GLU A 807 -11.91 -42.32 -10.39
C GLU A 807 -10.83 -42.00 -9.37
N MET A 808 -9.85 -41.18 -9.73
CA MET A 808 -8.75 -40.88 -8.81
C MET A 808 -9.24 -40.18 -7.55
N ARG A 809 -10.24 -39.29 -7.63
CA ARG A 809 -10.82 -38.67 -6.41
C ARG A 809 -11.52 -39.70 -5.51
N ILE A 810 -12.12 -40.77 -6.08
CA ILE A 810 -12.76 -41.84 -5.30
C ILE A 810 -11.69 -42.62 -4.55
N ILE A 811 -10.68 -43.09 -5.30
CA ILE A 811 -9.53 -43.81 -4.74
C ILE A 811 -8.85 -42.98 -3.65
N ALA A 812 -8.64 -41.68 -3.89
CA ALA A 812 -8.04 -40.78 -2.92
C ALA A 812 -8.91 -40.60 -1.67
N LYS A 813 -10.24 -40.51 -1.82
CA LYS A 813 -11.16 -40.40 -0.68
C LYS A 813 -11.20 -41.67 0.15
N GLU A 814 -11.18 -42.83 -0.49
CA GLU A 814 -11.14 -44.15 0.17
C GLU A 814 -9.84 -44.35 0.95
N LYS A 815 -8.70 -43.87 0.43
CA LYS A 815 -7.42 -43.84 1.15
C LYS A 815 -7.44 -42.94 2.39
N GLY A 816 -8.22 -41.85 2.38
CA GLY A 816 -8.53 -41.03 3.56
C GLY A 816 -7.40 -40.10 4.07
N CYS A 817 -6.25 -40.02 3.39
CA CYS A 817 -5.08 -39.25 3.83
C CYS A 817 -4.85 -37.92 3.07
N PHE A 818 -5.73 -37.56 2.12
CA PHE A 818 -5.55 -36.38 1.27
C PHE A 818 -6.65 -35.34 1.51
N ASN A 819 -6.26 -34.06 1.46
CA ASN A 819 -7.18 -32.92 1.62
C ASN A 819 -7.38 -32.16 0.31
N ALA A 820 -6.34 -32.11 -0.54
CA ALA A 820 -6.36 -31.35 -1.78
C ALA A 820 -6.05 -32.22 -2.98
N PHE A 821 -6.81 -32.06 -4.07
CA PHE A 821 -6.50 -32.64 -5.36
C PHE A 821 -6.39 -31.52 -6.40
N ASN A 822 -5.15 -31.14 -6.68
CA ASN A 822 -4.80 -30.09 -7.61
C ASN A 822 -4.87 -30.58 -9.06
N LEU A 823 -5.76 -29.98 -9.84
CA LEU A 823 -5.84 -30.21 -11.29
C LEU A 823 -4.94 -29.26 -12.08
N GLY A 824 -4.35 -28.26 -11.42
CA GLY A 824 -3.57 -27.18 -12.02
C GLY A 824 -4.42 -26.08 -12.67
N GLY A 825 -3.76 -25.15 -13.36
CA GLY A 825 -4.39 -24.02 -14.07
C GLY A 825 -4.43 -24.20 -15.59
N GLY A 826 -4.77 -23.11 -16.29
CA GLY A 826 -4.66 -23.01 -17.75
C GLY A 826 -3.23 -22.77 -18.24
N LEU A 827 -3.03 -22.81 -19.55
CA LEU A 827 -1.74 -22.59 -20.20
C LEU A 827 -1.23 -21.18 -19.88
N GLY A 828 -0.01 -21.10 -19.34
CA GLY A 828 0.58 -19.83 -18.90
C GLY A 828 -0.15 -19.15 -17.74
N GLY A 829 -1.04 -19.84 -17.03
CA GLY A 829 -1.87 -19.27 -15.95
C GLY A 829 -3.14 -18.55 -16.44
N ARG A 830 -3.53 -18.73 -17.70
CA ARG A 830 -4.77 -18.14 -18.22
C ARG A 830 -6.01 -18.79 -17.64
N ASP A 831 -6.98 -17.96 -17.23
CA ASP A 831 -8.27 -18.40 -16.70
C ASP A 831 -9.36 -18.50 -17.81
N ASP A 832 -9.03 -18.10 -19.05
CA ASP A 832 -9.92 -18.03 -20.21
C ASP A 832 -9.65 -19.10 -21.28
N ASP A 833 -8.73 -20.03 -21.01
CA ASP A 833 -8.33 -21.04 -21.98
C ASP A 833 -9.10 -22.36 -21.87
N SER A 834 -8.98 -23.19 -22.90
CA SER A 834 -9.67 -24.48 -22.96
C SER A 834 -9.24 -25.45 -21.85
N LEU A 835 -7.98 -25.37 -21.40
CA LEU A 835 -7.43 -26.23 -20.36
C LEU A 835 -8.01 -25.89 -18.98
N PHE A 836 -8.10 -24.60 -18.65
CA PHE A 836 -8.75 -24.12 -17.43
C PHE A 836 -10.24 -24.39 -17.45
N HIS A 837 -10.93 -24.17 -18.57
CA HIS A 837 -12.35 -24.52 -18.72
C HIS A 837 -12.63 -26.01 -18.56
N PHE A 838 -11.73 -26.87 -19.04
CA PHE A 838 -11.78 -28.31 -18.80
C PHE A 838 -11.66 -28.64 -17.31
N LYS A 839 -10.63 -28.13 -16.61
CA LYS A 839 -10.39 -28.40 -15.19
C LYS A 839 -11.49 -27.84 -14.29
N SER A 840 -11.91 -26.60 -14.54
CA SER A 840 -13.00 -25.92 -13.80
C SER A 840 -14.40 -26.51 -14.06
N SER A 841 -14.48 -27.57 -14.87
CA SER A 841 -15.71 -28.37 -14.94
C SER A 841 -15.88 -29.30 -13.73
N PHE A 842 -14.79 -29.65 -13.04
CA PHE A 842 -14.78 -30.54 -11.87
C PHE A 842 -15.01 -29.83 -10.54
N SER A 843 -14.63 -28.55 -10.42
CA SER A 843 -14.75 -27.83 -9.16
C SER A 843 -14.84 -26.33 -9.39
N LYS A 844 -15.43 -25.65 -8.40
CA LYS A 844 -15.45 -24.20 -8.26
C LYS A 844 -14.51 -23.72 -7.15
N ASP A 845 -13.86 -24.63 -6.43
CA ASP A 845 -12.80 -24.28 -5.49
C ASP A 845 -11.52 -23.98 -6.28
N PHE A 846 -11.12 -22.71 -6.23
CA PHE A 846 -9.96 -22.20 -6.95
C PHE A 846 -8.95 -21.68 -5.94
N LYS A 847 -7.66 -21.99 -6.17
CA LYS A 847 -6.56 -21.39 -5.42
C LYS A 847 -5.79 -20.42 -6.30
N GLN A 848 -5.34 -19.31 -5.72
CA GLN A 848 -4.55 -18.31 -6.43
C GLN A 848 -3.14 -18.85 -6.68
N PHE A 849 -2.75 -18.91 -7.95
CA PHE A 849 -1.37 -19.19 -8.36
C PHE A 849 -0.59 -17.88 -8.46
N ASN A 850 0.53 -17.83 -7.74
CA ASN A 850 1.40 -16.66 -7.65
C ASN A 850 2.82 -17.03 -8.10
N LEU A 851 3.48 -16.08 -8.72
CA LEU A 851 4.90 -16.12 -9.05
C LEU A 851 5.66 -15.24 -8.08
N TRP A 852 6.87 -15.65 -7.72
CA TRP A 852 7.82 -14.83 -7.02
C TRP A 852 8.99 -14.51 -7.95
N LYS A 853 9.26 -13.22 -8.12
CA LYS A 853 10.34 -12.67 -8.96
C LYS A 853 11.24 -11.83 -8.07
N PHE A 854 12.53 -12.12 -8.04
CA PHE A 854 13.47 -11.34 -7.26
C PHE A 854 14.70 -11.01 -8.09
N VAL A 855 14.97 -9.72 -8.26
CA VAL A 855 16.22 -9.23 -8.84
C VAL A 855 17.18 -8.97 -7.68
N VAL A 856 18.29 -9.72 -7.64
CA VAL A 856 19.29 -9.65 -6.57
C VAL A 856 20.20 -8.44 -6.76
N ASN A 857 20.61 -8.19 -8.01
CA ASN A 857 21.41 -7.05 -8.42
C ASN A 857 20.80 -6.42 -9.68
N GLN A 858 20.23 -5.23 -9.54
CA GLN A 858 19.52 -4.55 -10.62
C GLN A 858 20.45 -4.09 -11.75
N GLU A 859 21.65 -3.61 -11.41
CA GLU A 859 22.61 -3.10 -12.39
C GLU A 859 23.06 -4.20 -13.36
N ILE A 860 23.46 -5.36 -12.83
CA ILE A 860 23.88 -6.51 -13.65
C ILE A 860 22.69 -7.10 -14.41
N TYR A 861 21.50 -7.11 -13.80
CA TYR A 861 20.30 -7.57 -14.48
C TYR A 861 19.99 -6.74 -15.72
N ASP A 862 20.08 -5.41 -15.61
CA ASP A 862 19.82 -4.49 -16.72
C ASP A 862 20.90 -4.64 -17.82
N GLU A 863 22.17 -4.78 -17.45
CA GLU A 863 23.27 -5.06 -18.39
C GLU A 863 23.02 -6.36 -19.18
N LEU A 864 22.61 -7.43 -18.49
CA LEU A 864 22.31 -8.70 -19.14
C LEU A 864 21.12 -8.59 -20.11
N VAL A 865 20.11 -7.77 -19.80
CA VAL A 865 18.97 -7.51 -20.70
C VAL A 865 19.43 -6.78 -21.97
N GLU A 866 20.32 -5.80 -21.84
CA GLU A 866 20.90 -5.08 -22.98
C GLU A 866 21.77 -5.99 -23.85
N ILE A 867 22.66 -6.78 -23.24
CA ILE A 867 23.56 -7.72 -23.94
C ILE A 867 22.76 -8.71 -24.80
N HIS A 868 21.67 -9.26 -24.24
CA HIS A 868 20.85 -10.26 -24.93
C HIS A 868 19.88 -9.64 -25.96
N LYS A 869 19.94 -8.32 -26.18
CA LYS A 869 19.13 -7.54 -27.15
C LYS A 869 17.65 -7.90 -27.09
N VAL A 870 17.14 -8.08 -25.88
CA VAL A 870 15.74 -8.45 -25.67
C VAL A 870 14.88 -7.22 -25.91
N ASN A 871 14.04 -7.26 -26.96
CA ASN A 871 12.89 -6.34 -27.05
C ASN A 871 11.99 -6.64 -25.85
N ALA A 872 11.65 -5.62 -25.05
CA ALA A 872 10.90 -5.73 -23.80
C ALA A 872 9.56 -6.47 -23.96
N ASN A 873 9.60 -7.81 -23.99
CA ASN A 873 8.45 -8.66 -23.82
C ASN A 873 8.25 -8.82 -22.32
N THR A 874 7.34 -8.03 -21.76
CA THR A 874 7.20 -7.79 -20.31
C THR A 874 6.72 -9.01 -19.51
N ASP A 875 6.33 -10.08 -20.20
CA ASP A 875 5.57 -11.18 -19.60
C ASP A 875 6.43 -12.39 -19.18
N TYR A 876 7.73 -12.40 -19.53
CA TYR A 876 8.66 -13.47 -19.18
C TYR A 876 9.70 -12.98 -18.15
N PHE A 877 10.07 -13.81 -17.17
CA PHE A 877 11.11 -13.48 -16.19
C PHE A 877 12.08 -14.66 -15.99
N PRO A 878 13.41 -14.40 -15.92
CA PRO A 878 14.07 -13.11 -16.09
C PRO A 878 14.10 -12.66 -17.56
N ASN A 879 14.03 -11.35 -17.79
CA ASN A 879 13.85 -10.76 -19.13
C ASN A 879 14.96 -11.16 -20.10
N TYR A 880 16.22 -11.21 -19.65
CA TYR A 880 17.38 -11.54 -20.48
C TYR A 880 17.34 -12.97 -21.04
N ARG A 881 16.50 -13.86 -20.48
CA ARG A 881 16.26 -15.22 -21.02
C ARG A 881 15.07 -15.33 -21.95
N SER A 882 14.35 -14.25 -22.24
CA SER A 882 13.13 -14.31 -23.07
C SER A 882 13.36 -14.76 -24.52
N ASN A 883 14.59 -14.57 -25.04
CA ASN A 883 15.01 -15.04 -26.37
C ASN A 883 15.52 -16.49 -26.37
N GLU A 884 15.76 -17.09 -25.19
CA GLU A 884 16.07 -18.50 -25.09
C GLU A 884 14.79 -19.27 -25.39
N ILE A 885 14.72 -19.87 -26.58
CA ILE A 885 13.61 -20.73 -26.96
C ILE A 885 13.58 -21.92 -26.00
N ILE A 886 12.70 -21.88 -24.99
CA ILE A 886 12.26 -23.04 -24.19
C ILE A 886 11.32 -23.89 -25.04
#